data_AF-A0A5Q2MEL5-F1
#
_entry.id   AF-A0A5Q2MEL5-F1
#
_cell.length_a   1.000
_cell.length_b   1.000
_cell.length_c   1.000
_cell.angle_alpha   90.00
_cell.angle_beta   90.00
_cell.angle_gamma   90.00
#
_symmetry.space_group_name_H-M   'P 1'
#
loop_
_entity.id
_entity.type
_entity.pdbx_description
1 polymer ?
#
loop_
_entity_poly.entity_id
_entity_poly.type
_entity_poly.pdbx_seq_one_letter_code
_entity_poly.pdbx_strand_id
1 'polypeptide(L)'
;MTRRPARAVWPVVGVLSAASVLVSLQGTLLLPLVPVIPEIYDVTPVAASWMVTSTLLAGAIATPIASRLADMYGKRRLIVLTLATMMAGSVLIAVADGYAWAVAGRALQGSATALVPVAMSVMKDVLPRDRVAFGVAMVSASLGIGAAVGLPLAGIIYAELGWTAMFLMTAALCPFLMLGASRLLPPATPGERERFDWLGAGLLVGVLVPLLVSVSQGNVWGWTSSRALLLCTVAALSAVAWAAWEMRVVDPLISLRLALIRPVLLTNVATTIIAVGMLANLLIASQQLGTPSFVDGGLGLSPGLTGLVMGAPPALLVVGAPITARLLATYGARNVLLAGALVMGLSYVARVFLDDSVIAVAVGATLVGAGTGLAIAAIPLIIMASVPGRQTASANGVNALCRMIGLAISTAGLAALASATSIVVDGREYPTRGTIHASLWICAAASLSALIVIWFIPRMSSGGVIGTTDVPQEHEGRPRVLVTDPTGMSAGFGDQTLADAEAHGYAQRSNSLFHTRAAHTRTGANHSSAGHIQGRGTEMSAHENLVVDASVEIYFANGPDLRGYLDEPFASRGFPDPDIAWFAPPDGQRFAPGSQVEGAGHPSSDPEVVGASLFGDRGYDFAVVHPMSNGIQPDRFLNTAILSAYNQMMVDRWLDSGTYASQFRGTIRVTPDDIDGALREIERWKDHPQVVQIGIPLQSQAPYGRPQYRPLWEAAVDANLPVAVHLESGNGIMHPPTPSGVPRTFAHHLSFQPLSFIYHLFNMIVEGVFEANPDLKIVWADGAADMLTPFSWRLDTFGRPHLEQTPWAPRMPSDYLENHVYFIQGALDGPGDVEFASEWLTMTGKEDMLMFGSSYPSWQINDPSKLPSTWTSEQLQKVLGRTAASLYRLPTAATATV
;
A
#
# COMPACT_ATOMS: atom_id res chain seq x y z
N MET A 1 12.72 3.86 -8.81
CA MET A 1 13.55 3.26 -7.73
C MET A 1 14.81 2.66 -8.33
N THR A 2 15.96 3.32 -8.17
CA THR A 2 17.28 2.74 -8.44
C THR A 2 17.54 1.63 -7.41
N ARG A 3 17.82 0.40 -7.85
CA ARG A 3 18.21 -0.70 -6.94
C ARG A 3 19.55 -0.33 -6.32
N ARG A 4 19.57 0.07 -5.05
CA ARG A 4 20.82 0.16 -4.29
C ARG A 4 21.41 -1.24 -4.11
N PRO A 5 22.74 -1.39 -4.20
CA PRO A 5 23.40 -2.68 -3.99
C PRO A 5 23.11 -3.20 -2.58
N ALA A 6 23.02 -4.52 -2.43
CA ALA A 6 22.79 -5.23 -1.15
C ALA A 6 23.74 -4.82 -0.01
N ARG A 7 24.84 -4.12 -0.33
CA ARG A 7 25.80 -3.53 0.62
C ARG A 7 25.25 -2.37 1.46
N ALA A 8 24.20 -1.65 1.02
CA ALA A 8 23.66 -0.49 1.74
C ALA A 8 22.62 -0.81 2.84
N VAL A 9 22.17 -2.07 2.95
CA VAL A 9 21.16 -2.51 3.93
C VAL A 9 21.66 -2.41 5.37
N TRP A 10 22.86 -2.95 5.64
CA TRP A 10 23.43 -2.99 6.99
C TRP A 10 23.75 -1.60 7.55
N PRO A 11 24.34 -0.68 6.77
CA PRO A 11 24.53 0.71 7.22
C PRO A 11 23.23 1.40 7.62
N VAL A 12 22.13 1.19 6.88
CA VAL A 12 20.83 1.81 7.20
C VAL A 12 20.28 1.28 8.52
N VAL A 13 20.26 -0.04 8.70
CA VAL A 13 19.81 -0.66 9.96
C VAL A 13 20.70 -0.20 11.12
N GLY A 14 22.02 -0.16 10.92
CA GLY A 14 22.99 0.29 11.92
C GLY A 14 22.75 1.73 12.37
N VAL A 15 22.62 2.67 11.43
CA VAL A 15 22.38 4.09 11.76
C VAL A 15 21.04 4.30 12.46
N LEU A 16 19.96 3.67 11.98
CA LEU A 16 18.64 3.81 12.60
C LEU A 16 18.56 3.16 13.99
N SER A 17 19.22 2.01 14.16
CA SER A 17 19.30 1.32 15.45
C SER A 17 20.14 2.14 16.43
N ALA A 18 21.29 2.66 16.01
CA ALA A 18 22.15 3.51 16.85
C ALA A 18 21.45 4.82 17.26
N ALA A 19 20.73 5.44 16.34
CA ALA A 19 19.91 6.61 16.66
C ALA A 19 18.79 6.28 17.66
N SER A 20 18.13 5.13 17.50
CA SER A 20 17.10 4.66 18.44
C SER A 20 17.70 4.34 19.82
N VAL A 21 18.92 3.79 19.87
CA VAL A 21 19.66 3.56 21.13
C VAL A 21 19.96 4.89 21.81
N LEU A 22 20.46 5.89 21.08
CA LEU A 22 20.77 7.20 21.65
C LEU A 22 19.52 7.86 22.27
N VAL A 23 18.38 7.81 21.57
CA VAL A 23 17.10 8.29 22.08
C VAL A 23 16.68 7.53 23.35
N SER A 24 16.80 6.21 23.35
CA SER A 24 16.44 5.38 24.50
C SER A 24 17.35 5.62 25.70
N LEU A 25 18.67 5.76 25.49
CA LEU A 25 19.65 6.07 26.53
C LEU A 25 19.34 7.41 27.19
N GLN A 26 18.97 8.42 26.40
CA GLN A 26 18.65 9.76 26.91
C GLN A 26 17.42 9.78 27.84
N GLY A 27 16.49 8.84 27.64
CA GLY A 27 15.35 8.65 28.53
C GLY A 27 15.75 8.23 29.95
N THR A 28 16.78 7.39 30.07
CA THR A 28 17.26 6.85 31.35
C THR A 28 18.42 7.62 31.97
N LEU A 29 19.20 8.35 31.16
CA LEU A 29 20.39 9.09 31.59
C LEU A 29 20.10 10.09 32.74
N LEU A 30 18.91 10.70 32.77
CA LEU A 30 18.57 11.68 33.81
C LEU A 30 18.22 11.05 35.17
N LEU A 31 17.80 9.78 35.21
CA LEU A 31 17.22 9.17 36.43
C LEU A 31 18.15 9.24 37.65
N PRO A 32 19.47 8.95 37.55
CA PRO A 32 20.38 9.05 38.69
C PRO A 32 20.63 10.49 39.16
N LEU A 33 20.42 11.48 38.29
CA LEU A 33 20.60 12.90 38.61
C LEU A 33 19.41 13.47 39.37
N VAL A 34 18.21 12.87 39.26
CA VAL A 34 16.98 13.40 39.86
C VAL A 34 17.12 13.79 41.35
N PRO A 35 17.76 12.99 42.22
CA PRO A 35 17.95 13.35 43.63
C PRO A 35 18.90 14.54 43.85
N VAL A 36 19.79 14.82 42.89
CA VAL A 36 20.86 15.83 42.99
C VAL A 36 20.50 17.13 42.28
N ILE A 37 19.52 17.11 41.37
CA ILE A 37 18.99 18.30 40.68
C ILE A 37 18.60 19.44 41.65
N PRO A 38 17.97 19.19 42.82
CA PRO A 38 17.71 20.22 43.81
C PRO A 38 18.95 21.02 44.23
N GLU A 39 20.09 20.35 44.39
CA GLU A 39 21.36 20.98 44.78
C GLU A 39 22.02 21.70 43.60
N ILE A 40 21.92 21.13 42.39
CA ILE A 40 22.51 21.72 41.18
C ILE A 40 21.85 23.06 40.81
N TYR A 41 20.52 23.13 40.95
CA TYR A 41 19.74 24.27 40.46
C TYR A 41 19.06 25.11 41.55
N ASP A 42 19.25 24.76 42.82
CA ASP A 42 18.57 25.38 43.98
C ASP A 42 17.03 25.38 43.82
N VAL A 43 16.46 24.19 43.61
CA VAL A 43 15.03 24.00 43.38
C VAL A 43 14.44 22.92 44.26
N THR A 44 13.11 22.94 44.43
CA THR A 44 12.42 21.89 45.20
C THR A 44 12.50 20.53 44.49
N PRO A 45 12.38 19.39 45.21
CA PRO A 45 12.28 18.07 44.59
C PRO A 45 11.09 17.94 43.62
N VAL A 46 9.99 18.65 43.91
CA VAL A 46 8.82 18.73 43.02
C VAL A 46 9.21 19.41 41.71
N ALA A 47 9.95 20.52 41.76
CA ALA A 47 10.52 21.11 40.56
C ALA A 47 11.50 20.14 39.88
N ALA A 48 12.44 19.51 40.58
CA ALA A 48 13.35 18.54 39.96
C ALA A 48 12.64 17.43 39.15
N SER A 49 11.50 16.92 39.63
CA SER A 49 10.69 15.91 38.92
C SER A 49 10.15 16.36 37.54
N TRP A 50 10.01 17.68 37.34
CA TRP A 50 9.55 18.24 36.06
C TRP A 50 10.59 18.09 34.94
N MET A 51 11.88 17.94 35.23
CA MET A 51 12.88 17.65 34.20
C MET A 51 12.72 16.26 33.57
N VAL A 52 12.13 15.31 34.30
CA VAL A 52 11.76 13.98 33.76
C VAL A 52 10.40 14.08 33.05
N THR A 53 9.43 14.70 33.71
CA THR A 53 8.05 14.83 33.21
C THR A 53 7.99 15.61 31.90
N SER A 54 8.77 16.69 31.75
CA SER A 54 8.77 17.51 30.54
C SER A 54 9.21 16.72 29.30
N THR A 55 10.20 15.84 29.42
CA THR A 55 10.66 14.97 28.33
C THR A 55 9.58 13.96 27.93
N LEU A 56 8.92 13.33 28.90
CA LEU A 56 7.84 12.37 28.63
C LEU A 56 6.65 13.07 27.97
N LEU A 57 6.27 14.24 28.48
CA LEU A 57 5.18 15.04 27.95
C LEU A 57 5.46 15.51 26.51
N ALA A 58 6.64 16.09 26.28
CA ALA A 58 7.05 16.53 24.96
C ALA A 58 7.14 15.35 23.98
N GLY A 59 7.62 14.19 24.43
CA GLY A 59 7.66 12.98 23.62
C GLY A 59 6.27 12.44 23.25
N ALA A 60 5.34 12.43 24.20
CA ALA A 60 3.96 12.00 23.96
C ALA A 60 3.25 12.86 22.92
N ILE A 61 3.50 14.18 22.93
CA ILE A 61 2.94 15.15 21.97
C ILE A 61 3.65 15.07 20.62
N ALA A 62 4.99 15.09 20.63
CA ALA A 62 5.78 15.17 19.42
C ALA A 62 5.73 13.88 18.61
N THR A 63 5.57 12.71 19.24
CA THR A 63 5.55 11.42 18.54
C THR A 63 4.49 11.32 17.45
N PRO A 64 3.19 11.54 17.71
CA PRO A 64 2.17 11.51 16.66
C PRO A 64 2.38 12.62 15.62
N ILE A 65 2.75 13.83 16.05
CA ILE A 65 3.00 14.98 15.16
C ILE A 65 4.14 14.71 14.19
N ALA A 66 5.32 14.36 14.71
CA ALA A 66 6.50 14.08 13.89
C ALA A 66 6.33 12.81 13.05
N SER A 67 5.54 11.83 13.50
CA SER A 67 5.21 10.66 12.69
C SER A 67 4.34 11.02 11.48
N ARG A 68 3.35 11.91 11.65
CA ARG A 68 2.54 12.43 10.54
C ARG A 68 3.36 13.30 9.59
N LEU A 69 4.18 14.19 10.14
CA LEU A 69 5.11 15.00 9.35
C LEU A 69 6.12 14.13 8.57
N ALA A 70 6.52 12.98 9.10
CA ALA A 70 7.42 12.04 8.42
C ALA A 70 6.77 11.41 7.19
N ASP A 71 5.49 11.09 7.29
CA ASP A 71 4.70 10.57 6.18
C ASP A 71 4.45 11.65 5.11
N MET A 72 4.22 12.91 5.51
CA MET A 72 3.95 14.03 4.59
C MET A 72 5.22 14.61 3.92
N TYR A 73 6.25 14.93 4.70
CA TYR A 73 7.43 15.67 4.24
C TYR A 73 8.67 14.78 4.01
N GLY A 74 8.57 13.51 4.38
CA GLY A 74 9.58 12.47 4.18
C GLY A 74 10.34 12.06 5.44
N LYS A 75 10.43 10.75 5.65
CA LYS A 75 11.01 10.11 6.85
C LYS A 75 12.48 10.49 7.09
N ARG A 76 13.29 10.66 6.03
CA ARG A 76 14.69 11.13 6.15
C ARG A 76 14.78 12.50 6.83
N ARG A 77 13.96 13.47 6.40
CA ARG A 77 13.98 14.83 6.94
C ARG A 77 13.59 14.82 8.41
N LEU A 78 12.56 14.05 8.76
CA LEU A 78 12.10 13.95 10.16
C LEU A 78 13.10 13.24 11.07
N ILE A 79 13.80 12.20 10.61
CA ILE A 79 14.87 11.57 11.40
C ILE A 79 15.99 12.57 11.67
N VAL A 80 16.39 13.36 10.68
CA VAL A 80 17.41 14.40 10.88
C VAL A 80 16.90 15.51 11.80
N LEU A 81 15.64 15.93 11.66
CA LEU A 81 15.04 16.96 12.52
C LEU A 81 14.95 16.52 13.98
N THR A 82 14.51 15.29 14.24
CA THR A 82 14.42 14.74 15.61
C THR A 82 15.80 14.62 16.28
N LEU A 83 16.83 14.21 15.53
CA LEU A 83 18.22 14.24 16.00
C LEU A 83 18.73 15.67 16.23
N ALA A 84 18.37 16.63 15.37
CA ALA A 84 18.74 18.03 15.55
C ALA A 84 18.09 18.62 16.81
N THR A 85 16.80 18.32 17.07
CA THR A 85 16.12 18.75 18.31
C THR A 85 16.73 18.10 19.54
N MET A 86 17.16 16.84 19.45
CA MET A 86 17.90 16.16 20.53
C MET A 86 19.23 16.88 20.80
N MET A 87 19.99 17.18 19.75
CA MET A 87 21.27 17.88 19.85
C MET A 87 21.08 19.26 20.49
N ALA A 88 20.13 20.05 19.97
CA ALA A 88 19.83 21.38 20.48
C ALA A 88 19.42 21.36 21.96
N GLY A 89 18.54 20.43 22.35
CA GLY A 89 18.14 20.25 23.74
C GLY A 89 19.30 19.85 24.64
N SER A 90 20.17 18.96 24.15
CA SER A 90 21.37 18.53 24.90
C SER A 90 22.38 19.66 25.10
N VAL A 91 22.65 20.45 24.04
CA VAL A 91 23.51 21.63 24.13
C VAL A 91 22.90 22.66 25.08
N LEU A 92 21.60 22.93 24.95
CA LEU A 92 20.90 23.89 25.82
C LEU A 92 21.04 23.53 27.29
N ILE A 93 20.84 22.26 27.67
CA ILE A 93 21.03 21.83 29.07
C ILE A 93 22.48 21.98 29.52
N ALA A 94 23.44 21.68 28.62
CA ALA A 94 24.85 21.71 28.96
C ALA A 94 25.40 23.13 29.19
N VAL A 95 24.85 24.13 28.51
CA VAL A 95 25.36 25.52 28.55
C VAL A 95 24.47 26.48 29.32
N ALA A 96 23.24 26.10 29.65
CA ALA A 96 22.30 27.04 30.25
C ALA A 96 22.48 27.19 31.76
N ASP A 97 22.59 28.45 32.18
CA ASP A 97 22.55 28.87 33.57
C ASP A 97 21.08 29.04 34.00
N GLY A 98 20.47 27.96 34.49
CA GLY A 98 19.17 28.00 35.15
C GLY A 98 18.24 26.83 34.85
N TYR A 99 17.42 26.51 35.85
CA TYR A 99 16.49 25.38 35.83
C TYR A 99 15.48 25.42 34.68
N ALA A 100 14.92 26.59 34.36
CA ALA A 100 13.92 26.73 33.31
C ALA A 100 14.45 26.32 31.92
N TRP A 101 15.70 26.69 31.62
CA TRP A 101 16.36 26.28 30.38
C TRP A 101 16.67 24.79 30.35
N ALA A 102 17.03 24.21 31.49
CA ALA A 102 17.21 22.76 31.61
C ALA A 102 15.91 22.00 31.32
N VAL A 103 14.77 22.48 31.83
CA VAL A 103 13.44 21.93 31.52
C VAL A 103 13.09 22.08 30.05
N ALA A 104 13.35 23.25 29.45
CA ALA A 104 13.12 23.48 28.03
C ALA A 104 13.98 22.57 27.14
N GLY A 105 15.26 22.40 27.47
CA GLY A 105 16.15 21.47 26.79
C GLY A 105 15.69 20.01 26.93
N ARG A 106 15.16 19.62 28.11
CA ARG A 106 14.57 18.30 28.32
C ARG A 106 13.30 18.08 27.50
N ALA A 107 12.48 19.12 27.28
CA ALA A 107 11.34 19.06 26.37
C ALA A 107 11.80 18.88 24.91
N LEU A 108 12.84 19.61 24.47
CA LEU A 108 13.45 19.45 23.14
C LEU A 108 14.05 18.05 22.93
N GLN A 109 14.66 17.46 23.96
CA GLN A 109 15.13 16.06 23.89
C GLN A 109 13.95 15.07 23.77
N GLY A 110 12.83 15.38 24.42
CA GLY A 110 11.62 14.55 24.38
C GLY A 110 11.06 14.36 22.97
N SER A 111 11.15 15.37 22.10
CA SER A 111 10.64 15.27 20.72
C SER A 111 11.37 14.21 19.88
N ALA A 112 12.57 13.81 20.29
CA ALA A 112 13.34 12.79 19.61
C ALA A 112 12.77 11.36 19.79
N THR A 113 11.85 11.14 20.73
CA THR A 113 11.14 9.86 20.91
C THR A 113 10.38 9.41 19.66
N ALA A 114 9.96 10.36 18.82
CA ALA A 114 9.35 10.11 17.51
C ALA A 114 10.27 9.37 16.53
N LEU A 115 11.59 9.41 16.76
CA LEU A 115 12.56 8.77 15.88
C LEU A 115 12.34 7.25 15.77
N VAL A 116 11.93 6.59 16.85
CA VAL A 116 11.76 5.13 16.88
C VAL A 116 10.63 4.66 15.96
N PRO A 117 9.37 5.16 16.06
CA PRO A 117 8.31 4.75 15.14
C PRO A 117 8.58 5.15 13.69
N VAL A 118 9.24 6.30 13.45
CA VAL A 118 9.67 6.70 12.10
C VAL A 118 10.76 5.77 11.56
N ALA A 119 11.73 5.36 12.38
CA ALA A 119 12.76 4.40 12.00
C ALA A 119 12.18 3.02 11.66
N MET A 120 11.19 2.55 12.43
CA MET A 120 10.47 1.30 12.14
C MET A 120 9.76 1.37 10.78
N SER A 121 9.12 2.49 10.45
CA SER A 121 8.42 2.66 9.18
C SER A 121 9.37 2.80 7.98
N VAL A 122 10.59 3.30 8.17
CA VAL A 122 11.63 3.34 7.12
C VAL A 122 12.06 1.93 6.69
N MET A 123 12.05 0.95 7.60
CA MET A 123 12.49 -0.42 7.29
C MET A 123 11.73 -1.03 6.12
N LYS A 124 10.41 -0.82 6.05
CA LYS A 124 9.55 -1.29 4.95
C LYS A 124 9.89 -0.63 3.60
N ASP A 125 10.39 0.61 3.62
CA ASP A 125 10.63 1.39 2.41
C ASP A 125 12.00 1.09 1.78
N VAL A 126 12.99 0.74 2.61
CA VAL A 126 14.41 0.64 2.18
C VAL A 126 14.97 -0.78 2.20
N LEU A 127 14.38 -1.70 2.95
CA LEU A 127 14.87 -3.08 3.06
C LEU A 127 14.11 -4.01 2.10
N PRO A 128 14.78 -5.03 1.55
CA PRO A 128 14.08 -6.11 0.86
C PRO A 128 13.20 -6.87 1.86
N ARG A 129 12.09 -7.45 1.36
CA ARG A 129 11.01 -8.02 2.18
C ARG A 129 11.49 -9.06 3.20
N ASP A 130 12.49 -9.86 2.86
CA ASP A 130 13.12 -10.88 3.71
C ASP A 130 13.89 -10.29 4.92
N ARG A 131 14.27 -9.00 4.86
CA ARG A 131 15.06 -8.32 5.89
C ARG A 131 14.28 -7.29 6.71
N VAL A 132 13.04 -6.97 6.33
CA VAL A 132 12.21 -5.99 7.06
C VAL A 132 12.02 -6.42 8.51
N ALA A 133 11.69 -7.70 8.75
CA ALA A 133 11.50 -8.24 10.10
C ALA A 133 12.76 -8.09 10.96
N PHE A 134 13.94 -8.34 10.38
CA PHE A 134 15.21 -8.14 11.05
C PHE A 134 15.45 -6.67 11.39
N GLY A 135 15.27 -5.75 10.43
CA GLY A 135 15.45 -4.31 10.67
C GLY A 135 14.52 -3.76 11.75
N VAL A 136 13.24 -4.16 11.73
CA VAL A 136 12.25 -3.78 12.75
C VAL A 136 12.59 -4.36 14.12
N ALA A 137 13.00 -5.64 14.18
CA ALA A 137 13.41 -6.27 15.43
C ALA A 137 14.64 -5.58 16.05
N MET A 138 15.63 -5.18 15.22
CA MET A 138 16.81 -4.45 15.70
C MET A 138 16.47 -3.07 16.28
N VAL A 139 15.63 -2.29 15.58
CA VAL A 139 15.17 -0.97 16.10
C VAL A 139 14.31 -1.14 17.35
N SER A 140 13.50 -2.20 17.43
CA SER A 140 12.73 -2.53 18.63
C SER A 140 13.63 -2.88 19.81
N ALA A 141 14.67 -3.67 19.57
CA ALA A 141 15.65 -4.06 20.58
C ALA A 141 16.48 -2.89 21.11
N SER A 142 16.64 -1.80 20.33
CA SER A 142 17.32 -0.58 20.78
C SER A 142 16.68 0.05 22.03
N LEU A 143 15.38 -0.13 22.25
CA LEU A 143 14.69 0.30 23.48
C LEU A 143 15.22 -0.46 24.72
N GLY A 144 15.55 -1.74 24.55
CA GLY A 144 16.19 -2.55 25.58
C GLY A 144 17.61 -2.06 25.89
N ILE A 145 18.42 -1.77 24.86
CA ILE A 145 19.79 -1.27 25.04
C ILE A 145 19.81 -0.02 25.91
N GLY A 146 18.94 0.96 25.62
CA GLY A 146 18.88 2.19 26.39
C GLY A 146 18.54 1.93 27.87
N ALA A 147 17.57 1.04 28.13
CA ALA A 147 17.20 0.67 29.50
C ALA A 147 18.32 -0.09 30.25
N ALA A 148 19.02 -1.00 29.57
CA ALA A 148 20.10 -1.81 30.17
C ALA A 148 21.35 -0.99 30.48
N VAL A 149 21.80 -0.19 29.51
CA VAL A 149 23.10 0.47 29.53
C VAL A 149 23.01 1.87 30.10
N GLY A 150 21.86 2.54 29.97
CA GLY A 150 21.72 3.96 30.27
C GLY A 150 21.97 4.32 31.72
N LEU A 151 21.43 3.55 32.67
CA LEU A 151 21.61 3.79 34.11
C LEU A 151 23.07 3.59 34.58
N PRO A 152 23.75 2.46 34.29
CA PRO A 152 25.17 2.30 34.63
C PRO A 152 26.07 3.35 33.97
N LEU A 153 25.86 3.60 32.68
CA LEU A 153 26.65 4.56 31.92
C LEU A 153 26.48 5.99 32.47
N ALA A 154 25.27 6.36 32.86
CA ALA A 154 24.98 7.64 33.49
C ALA A 154 25.78 7.85 34.78
N GLY A 155 25.81 6.83 35.66
CA GLY A 155 26.54 6.89 36.92
C GLY A 155 28.04 7.06 36.72
N ILE A 156 28.63 6.32 35.77
CA ILE A 156 30.08 6.42 35.46
C ILE A 156 30.41 7.79 34.87
N ILE A 157 29.64 8.27 33.88
CA ILE A 157 29.89 9.58 33.28
C ILE A 157 29.75 10.69 34.33
N TYR A 158 28.72 10.61 35.17
CA TYR A 158 28.51 11.59 36.24
C TYR A 158 29.68 11.62 37.23
N ALA A 159 30.16 10.44 37.66
CA ALA A 159 31.25 10.34 38.64
C ALA A 159 32.60 10.86 38.10
N GLU A 160 32.92 10.57 36.84
CA GLU A 160 34.25 10.85 36.27
C GLU A 160 34.32 12.20 35.51
N LEU A 161 33.22 12.59 34.84
CA LEU A 161 33.18 13.72 33.91
C LEU A 161 32.13 14.78 34.28
N GLY A 162 31.32 14.53 35.32
CA GLY A 162 30.26 15.41 35.78
C GLY A 162 28.96 15.30 34.97
N TRP A 163 27.90 15.94 35.47
CA TRP A 163 26.56 15.86 34.88
C TRP A 163 26.47 16.51 33.49
N THR A 164 27.23 17.57 33.24
CA THR A 164 27.25 18.29 31.96
C THR A 164 27.76 17.41 30.81
N ALA A 165 28.74 16.54 31.08
CA ALA A 165 29.32 15.64 30.09
C ALA A 165 28.29 14.68 29.49
N MET A 166 27.29 14.25 30.28
CA MET A 166 26.22 13.36 29.83
C MET A 166 25.43 13.96 28.66
N PHE A 167 25.18 15.27 28.71
CA PHE A 167 24.46 15.99 27.66
C PHE A 167 25.38 16.33 26.48
N LEU A 168 26.63 16.72 26.74
CA LEU A 168 27.61 17.01 25.69
C LEU A 168 27.93 15.78 24.84
N MET A 169 28.00 14.58 25.44
CA MET A 169 28.20 13.33 24.70
C MET A 169 27.02 13.02 23.77
N THR A 170 25.78 13.20 24.22
CA THR A 170 24.60 13.07 23.36
C THR A 170 24.63 14.08 22.22
N ALA A 171 24.98 15.34 22.51
CA ALA A 171 25.15 16.38 21.50
C ALA A 171 26.24 16.03 20.48
N ALA A 172 27.37 15.48 20.92
CA ALA A 172 28.49 15.11 20.06
C ALA A 172 28.16 13.95 19.11
N LEU A 173 27.31 13.00 19.53
CA LEU A 173 26.93 11.85 18.70
C LEU A 173 25.88 12.19 17.62
N CYS A 174 25.05 13.20 17.86
CA CYS A 174 23.96 13.57 16.94
C CYS A 174 24.44 13.93 15.52
N PRO A 175 25.48 14.76 15.30
CA PRO A 175 25.98 15.09 13.97
C PRO A 175 26.37 13.87 13.14
N PHE A 176 27.01 12.86 13.74
CA PHE A 176 27.41 11.64 13.04
C PHE A 176 26.19 10.83 12.58
N LEU A 177 25.17 10.72 13.43
CA LEU A 177 23.92 10.02 13.09
C LEU A 177 23.10 10.80 12.06
N MET A 178 23.07 12.14 12.15
CA MET A 178 22.43 13.01 11.16
C MET A 178 23.11 12.88 9.80
N LEU A 179 24.45 12.88 9.77
CA LEU A 179 25.22 12.65 8.56
C LEU A 179 24.92 11.26 7.98
N GLY A 180 24.96 10.22 8.81
CA GLY A 180 24.61 8.85 8.42
C GLY A 180 23.19 8.76 7.82
N ALA A 181 22.19 9.31 8.51
CA ALA A 181 20.80 9.33 8.05
C ALA A 181 20.65 10.10 6.74
N SER A 182 21.31 11.24 6.60
CA SER A 182 21.26 12.06 5.39
C SER A 182 21.91 11.38 4.17
N ARG A 183 22.98 10.59 4.36
CA ARG A 183 23.64 9.89 3.24
C ARG A 183 22.95 8.57 2.89
N LEU A 184 22.47 7.86 3.90
CA LEU A 184 21.97 6.49 3.75
C LEU A 184 20.46 6.41 3.53
N LEU A 185 19.65 7.40 3.90
CA LEU A 185 18.20 7.35 3.65
C LEU A 185 17.82 7.99 2.31
N PRO A 186 16.82 7.44 1.60
CA PRO A 186 16.36 8.03 0.35
C PRO A 186 15.74 9.42 0.60
N PRO A 187 15.87 10.35 -0.36
CA PRO A 187 15.15 11.62 -0.31
C PRO A 187 13.63 11.39 -0.47
N ALA A 188 12.83 12.36 0.01
CA ALA A 188 11.39 12.32 -0.14
C ALA A 188 11.00 12.41 -1.62
N THR A 189 10.08 11.55 -2.08
CA THR A 189 9.43 11.69 -3.39
C THR A 189 8.33 12.74 -3.29
N PRO A 190 8.19 13.68 -4.26
CA PRO A 190 7.08 14.61 -4.29
C PRO A 190 5.75 13.84 -4.31
N GLY A 191 4.91 14.07 -3.31
CA GLY A 191 3.54 13.57 -3.25
C GLY A 191 2.53 14.71 -3.39
N GLU A 192 1.26 14.36 -3.50
CA GLU A 192 0.15 15.31 -3.46
C GLU A 192 0.20 16.17 -2.18
N ARG A 193 -0.29 17.40 -2.28
CA ARG A 193 -0.22 18.40 -1.20
C ARG A 193 -1.29 18.13 -0.12
N GLU A 194 -1.03 17.20 0.80
CA GLU A 194 -1.83 17.06 2.04
C GLU A 194 -1.62 18.31 2.94
N ARG A 195 -2.69 18.80 3.57
CA ARG A 195 -2.62 19.92 4.52
C ARG A 195 -2.36 19.38 5.93
N PHE A 196 -1.48 20.05 6.68
CA PHE A 196 -1.22 19.65 8.07
C PHE A 196 -2.35 20.13 8.99
N ASP A 197 -2.91 19.22 9.79
CA ASP A 197 -3.98 19.51 10.75
C ASP A 197 -3.43 20.17 12.03
N TRP A 198 -3.24 21.49 11.97
CA TRP A 198 -2.82 22.29 13.12
C TRP A 198 -3.83 22.29 14.26
N LEU A 199 -5.13 22.24 13.95
CA LEU A 199 -6.17 22.27 14.97
C LEU A 199 -6.26 20.92 15.69
N GLY A 200 -6.22 19.81 14.96
CA GLY A 200 -6.12 18.46 15.53
C GLY A 200 -4.88 18.30 16.41
N ALA A 201 -3.73 18.83 15.98
CA ALA A 201 -2.52 18.87 16.80
C ALA A 201 -2.71 19.68 18.09
N GLY A 202 -3.32 20.87 18.03
CA GLY A 202 -3.60 21.70 19.20
C GLY A 202 -4.59 21.04 20.17
N LEU A 203 -5.64 20.41 19.65
CA LEU A 203 -6.62 19.66 20.44
C LEU A 203 -5.97 18.42 21.10
N LEU A 204 -5.10 17.69 20.39
CA LEU A 204 -4.34 16.57 20.96
C LEU A 204 -3.41 17.03 22.10
N VAL A 205 -2.77 18.20 21.98
CA VAL A 205 -2.03 18.82 23.08
C VAL A 205 -2.96 19.11 24.27
N GLY A 206 -4.16 19.64 23.99
CA GLY A 206 -5.23 19.85 24.98
C GLY A 206 -5.71 18.56 25.66
N VAL A 207 -5.50 17.38 25.07
CA VAL A 207 -5.73 16.08 25.71
C VAL A 207 -4.53 15.68 26.56
N LEU A 208 -3.35 15.60 25.94
CA LEU A 208 -2.18 14.95 26.51
C LEU A 208 -1.57 15.74 27.66
N VAL A 209 -1.50 17.08 27.56
CA VAL A 209 -0.92 17.92 28.62
C VAL A 209 -1.70 17.80 29.93
N PRO A 210 -2.99 18.15 30.00
CA PRO A 210 -3.71 18.08 31.26
C PRO A 210 -3.83 16.65 31.80
N LEU A 211 -3.94 15.64 30.93
CA LEU A 211 -3.96 14.24 31.35
C LEU A 211 -2.64 13.82 32.01
N LEU A 212 -1.51 14.02 31.33
CA LEU A 212 -0.20 13.59 31.82
C LEU A 212 0.24 14.40 33.05
N VAL A 213 -0.09 15.69 33.11
CA VAL A 213 0.17 16.52 34.29
C VAL A 213 -0.66 16.05 35.48
N SER A 214 -1.93 15.71 35.29
CA SER A 214 -2.77 15.15 36.35
C SER A 214 -2.26 13.81 36.85
N VAL A 215 -1.81 12.92 35.96
CA VAL A 215 -1.26 11.62 36.34
C VAL A 215 0.08 11.77 37.06
N SER A 216 0.95 12.68 36.59
CA SER A 216 2.26 12.91 37.19
C SER A 216 2.18 13.57 38.57
N GLN A 217 1.28 14.53 38.74
CA GLN A 217 1.19 15.35 39.96
C GLN A 217 0.02 14.98 40.87
N GLY A 218 -0.83 14.03 40.48
CA GLY A 218 -2.02 13.62 41.23
C GLY A 218 -1.69 13.12 42.64
N ASN A 219 -0.56 12.42 42.80
CA ASN A 219 -0.08 11.98 44.12
C ASN A 219 0.42 13.13 45.01
N VAL A 220 0.86 14.25 44.41
CA VAL A 220 1.35 15.43 45.14
C VAL A 220 0.19 16.35 45.51
N TRP A 221 -0.72 16.61 44.57
CA TRP A 221 -1.85 17.52 44.76
C TRP A 221 -3.05 16.86 45.44
N GLY A 222 -3.10 15.53 45.44
CA GLY A 222 -4.30 14.76 45.75
C GLY A 222 -5.21 14.65 44.52
N TRP A 223 -5.65 13.43 44.23
CA TRP A 223 -6.47 13.10 43.07
C TRP A 223 -7.86 13.78 43.08
N THR A 224 -8.38 14.11 44.26
CA THR A 224 -9.66 14.80 44.45
C THR A 224 -9.54 16.32 44.51
N SER A 225 -8.33 16.86 44.37
CA SER A 225 -8.13 18.31 44.36
C SER A 225 -8.84 18.96 43.17
N SER A 226 -9.29 20.21 43.36
CA SER A 226 -9.94 20.98 42.30
C SER A 226 -9.07 21.12 41.05
N ARG A 227 -7.74 21.19 41.23
CA ARG A 227 -6.76 21.25 40.13
C ARG A 227 -6.71 19.95 39.33
N ALA A 228 -6.61 18.79 40.00
CA ALA A 228 -6.58 17.50 39.33
C ALA A 228 -7.90 17.21 38.60
N LEU A 229 -9.05 17.47 39.25
CA LEU A 229 -10.37 17.30 38.63
C LEU A 229 -10.57 18.24 37.44
N LEU A 230 -10.14 19.50 37.54
CA LEU A 230 -10.21 20.46 36.43
C LEU A 230 -9.40 19.96 35.22
N LEU A 231 -8.15 19.57 35.43
CA LEU A 231 -7.29 19.08 34.36
C LEU A 231 -7.84 17.77 33.74
N CYS A 232 -8.30 16.82 34.56
CA CYS A 232 -8.97 15.62 34.05
C CYS A 232 -10.22 15.96 33.22
N THR A 233 -11.01 16.94 33.66
CA THR A 233 -12.20 17.40 32.93
C THR A 233 -11.81 18.08 31.61
N VAL A 234 -10.80 18.95 31.62
CA VAL A 234 -10.28 19.59 30.40
C VAL A 234 -9.72 18.56 29.43
N ALA A 235 -9.01 17.53 29.92
CA ALA A 235 -8.51 16.44 29.10
C ALA A 235 -9.66 15.65 28.46
N ALA A 236 -10.70 15.33 29.22
CA ALA A 236 -11.87 14.59 28.73
C ALA A 236 -12.65 15.41 27.67
N LEU A 237 -12.91 16.69 27.93
CA LEU A 237 -13.59 17.57 26.99
C LEU A 237 -12.76 17.78 25.71
N SER A 238 -11.45 17.99 25.85
CA SER A 238 -10.53 18.09 24.71
C SER A 238 -10.49 16.78 23.92
N ALA A 239 -10.59 15.62 24.56
CA ALA A 239 -10.57 14.32 23.88
C ALA A 239 -11.83 14.11 23.05
N VAL A 240 -12.99 14.50 23.59
CA VAL A 240 -14.26 14.48 22.84
C VAL A 240 -14.21 15.44 21.65
N ALA A 241 -13.73 16.68 21.86
CA ALA A 241 -13.60 17.67 20.80
C ALA A 241 -12.60 17.23 19.71
N TRP A 242 -11.45 16.70 20.13
CA TRP A 242 -10.41 16.15 19.25
C TRP A 242 -10.94 14.98 18.42
N ALA A 243 -11.60 14.00 19.04
CA ALA A 243 -12.15 12.85 18.34
C ALA A 243 -13.24 13.26 17.33
N ALA A 244 -14.11 14.20 17.71
CA ALA A 244 -15.13 14.75 16.82
C ALA A 244 -14.50 15.51 15.64
N TRP A 245 -13.38 16.20 15.84
CA TRP A 245 -12.65 16.93 14.80
C TRP A 245 -11.94 15.98 13.84
N GLU A 246 -11.14 15.04 14.35
CA GLU A 246 -10.35 14.09 13.54
C GLU A 246 -11.23 13.15 12.71
N MET A 247 -12.45 12.88 13.15
CA MET A 247 -13.43 12.09 12.36
C MET A 247 -14.05 12.86 11.19
N ARG A 248 -13.99 14.20 11.21
CA ARG A 248 -14.60 15.11 10.23
C ARG A 248 -13.60 15.71 9.23
N VAL A 249 -12.36 15.94 9.65
CA VAL A 249 -11.33 16.57 8.80
C VAL A 249 -10.84 15.59 7.73
N VAL A 250 -10.48 16.11 6.56
CA VAL A 250 -10.07 15.31 5.39
C VAL A 250 -8.65 14.73 5.56
N ASP A 251 -7.71 15.55 6.05
CA ASP A 251 -6.32 15.18 6.29
C ASP A 251 -6.02 15.14 7.81
N PRO A 252 -6.58 14.19 8.58
CA PRO A 252 -6.41 14.15 10.04
C PRO A 252 -4.94 14.00 10.45
N LEU A 253 -4.61 14.52 11.65
CA LEU A 253 -3.30 14.26 12.25
C LEU A 253 -3.18 12.79 12.61
N ILE A 254 -4.23 12.23 13.21
CA ILE A 254 -4.36 10.81 13.51
C ILE A 254 -5.67 10.33 12.90
N SER A 255 -5.56 9.59 11.80
CA SER A 255 -6.69 8.93 11.15
C SER A 255 -7.39 7.95 12.10
N LEU A 256 -8.37 8.42 12.89
CA LEU A 256 -9.12 7.58 13.84
C LEU A 256 -9.83 6.43 13.14
N ARG A 257 -10.30 6.65 11.90
CA ARG A 257 -10.86 5.60 11.04
C ARG A 257 -9.86 4.45 10.82
N LEU A 258 -8.58 4.76 10.57
CA LEU A 258 -7.52 3.76 10.44
C LEU A 258 -7.06 3.19 11.78
N ALA A 259 -7.10 3.96 12.86
CA ALA A 259 -6.81 3.44 14.19
C ALA A 259 -7.86 2.41 14.66
N LEU A 260 -9.09 2.55 14.18
CA LEU A 260 -10.24 1.71 14.53
C LEU A 260 -10.42 0.47 13.65
N ILE A 261 -9.68 0.32 12.54
CA ILE A 261 -9.73 -0.94 11.77
C ILE A 261 -9.26 -2.09 12.65
N ARG A 262 -9.96 -3.22 12.55
CA ARG A 262 -9.84 -4.35 13.49
C ARG A 262 -8.40 -4.80 13.75
N PRO A 263 -7.53 -5.00 12.72
CA PRO A 263 -6.13 -5.39 12.96
C PRO A 263 -5.32 -4.36 13.76
N VAL A 264 -5.50 -3.07 13.48
CA VAL A 264 -4.75 -1.97 14.14
C VAL A 264 -5.27 -1.74 15.55
N LEU A 265 -6.59 -1.68 15.72
CA LEU A 265 -7.24 -1.50 17.02
C LEU A 265 -6.81 -2.59 18.01
N LEU A 266 -6.97 -3.87 17.63
CA LEU A 266 -6.62 -4.99 18.49
C LEU A 266 -5.12 -5.05 18.80
N THR A 267 -4.27 -4.69 17.83
CA THR A 267 -2.82 -4.61 18.06
C THR A 267 -2.47 -3.49 19.04
N ASN A 268 -3.12 -2.33 18.95
CA ASN A 268 -2.91 -1.21 19.87
C ASN A 268 -3.42 -1.53 21.29
N VAL A 269 -4.59 -2.17 21.43
CA VAL A 269 -5.09 -2.65 22.72
C VAL A 269 -4.13 -3.68 23.32
N ALA A 270 -3.69 -4.67 22.53
CA ALA A 270 -2.68 -5.63 22.98
C ALA A 270 -1.38 -4.94 23.40
N THR A 271 -0.95 -3.90 22.67
CA THR A 271 0.24 -3.10 23.02
C THR A 271 0.09 -2.43 24.37
N THR A 272 -1.07 -1.82 24.66
CA THR A 272 -1.33 -1.20 25.97
C THR A 272 -1.27 -2.23 27.09
N ILE A 273 -1.92 -3.39 26.93
CA ILE A 273 -1.91 -4.47 27.94
C ILE A 273 -0.49 -5.02 28.15
N ILE A 274 0.25 -5.26 27.07
CA ILE A 274 1.64 -5.75 27.13
C ILE A 274 2.55 -4.72 27.80
N ALA A 275 2.36 -3.44 27.51
CA ALA A 275 3.13 -2.36 28.13
C ALA A 275 2.91 -2.26 29.64
N VAL A 276 1.70 -2.57 30.13
CA VAL A 276 1.43 -2.67 31.58
C VAL A 276 2.35 -3.73 32.21
N GLY A 277 2.41 -4.91 31.59
CA GLY A 277 3.30 -5.99 32.03
C GLY A 277 4.79 -5.62 31.90
N MET A 278 5.18 -4.91 30.85
CA MET A 278 6.59 -4.54 30.62
C MET A 278 7.16 -3.69 31.77
N LEU A 279 6.49 -2.60 32.15
CA LEU A 279 7.02 -1.70 33.18
C LEU A 279 6.92 -2.33 34.57
N ALA A 280 5.85 -3.07 34.84
CA ALA A 280 5.67 -3.76 36.10
C ALA A 280 6.81 -4.74 36.38
N ASN A 281 7.33 -5.41 35.35
CA ASN A 281 8.45 -6.34 35.47
C ASN A 281 9.66 -5.67 36.15
N LEU A 282 10.01 -4.49 35.66
CA LEU A 282 11.16 -3.71 36.13
C LEU A 282 10.94 -3.22 37.56
N LEU A 283 9.76 -2.68 37.86
CA LEU A 283 9.45 -2.12 39.17
C LEU A 283 9.37 -3.21 40.26
N ILE A 284 8.59 -4.27 40.03
CA ILE A 284 8.40 -5.35 40.99
C ILE A 284 9.73 -6.06 41.30
N ALA A 285 10.50 -6.41 40.24
CA ALA A 285 11.77 -7.11 40.43
C ALA A 285 12.80 -6.24 41.15
N SER A 286 12.90 -4.94 40.81
CA SER A 286 13.83 -4.02 41.48
C SER A 286 13.46 -3.81 42.94
N GLN A 287 12.17 -3.66 43.24
CA GLN A 287 11.68 -3.53 44.61
C GLN A 287 11.95 -4.80 45.43
N GLN A 288 11.64 -5.97 44.90
CA GLN A 288 11.87 -7.25 45.58
C GLN A 288 13.36 -7.47 45.90
N LEU A 289 14.23 -7.21 44.92
CA LEU A 289 15.68 -7.37 45.07
C LEU A 289 16.27 -6.39 46.11
N GLY A 290 15.83 -5.13 46.09
CA GLY A 290 16.34 -4.09 46.98
C GLY A 290 15.68 -4.00 48.37
N THR A 291 14.50 -4.61 48.55
CA THR A 291 13.81 -4.61 49.85
C THR A 291 14.64 -5.40 50.87
N PRO A 292 14.89 -4.87 52.09
CA PRO A 292 15.71 -5.54 53.09
C PRO A 292 15.21 -6.94 53.42
N SER A 293 16.13 -7.86 53.70
CA SER A 293 15.81 -9.28 53.98
C SER A 293 15.02 -9.53 55.26
N PHE A 294 14.91 -8.53 56.15
CA PHE A 294 14.04 -8.62 57.33
C PHE A 294 12.56 -8.39 57.00
N VAL A 295 12.25 -7.81 55.83
CA VAL A 295 10.88 -7.69 55.32
C VAL A 295 10.55 -8.95 54.52
N ASP A 296 9.41 -9.57 54.82
CA ASP A 296 8.98 -10.78 54.11
C ASP A 296 8.88 -10.54 52.60
N GLY A 297 9.61 -11.34 51.83
CA GLY A 297 9.76 -11.23 50.37
C GLY A 297 10.92 -10.36 49.88
N GLY A 298 11.66 -9.70 50.76
CA GLY A 298 12.85 -8.91 50.41
C GLY A 298 14.14 -9.74 50.29
N LEU A 299 15.02 -9.39 49.36
CA LEU A 299 16.31 -10.08 49.14
C LEU A 299 17.54 -9.27 49.57
N GLY A 300 17.36 -8.01 49.98
CA GLY A 300 18.39 -7.19 50.63
C GLY A 300 19.61 -6.83 49.77
N LEU A 301 19.50 -6.85 48.44
CA LEU A 301 20.60 -6.46 47.57
C LEU A 301 20.85 -4.95 47.62
N SER A 302 22.13 -4.58 47.51
CA SER A 302 22.50 -3.18 47.33
C SER A 302 21.95 -2.64 45.99
N PRO A 303 21.68 -1.33 45.88
CA PRO A 303 21.18 -0.73 44.63
C PRO A 303 22.03 -1.06 43.40
N GLY A 304 23.36 -1.13 43.56
CA GLY A 304 24.29 -1.47 42.48
C GLY A 304 24.14 -2.92 42.00
N LEU A 305 24.00 -3.87 42.92
CA LEU A 305 23.79 -5.29 42.56
C LEU A 305 22.39 -5.52 41.97
N THR A 306 21.37 -4.86 42.51
CA THR A 306 20.01 -4.88 41.94
C THR A 306 20.02 -4.39 40.49
N GLY A 307 20.70 -3.27 40.21
CA GLY A 307 20.86 -2.75 38.85
C GLY A 307 21.57 -3.74 37.91
N LEU A 308 22.64 -4.39 38.38
CA LEU A 308 23.38 -5.40 37.60
C LEU A 308 22.49 -6.60 37.22
N VAL A 309 21.75 -7.13 38.18
CA VAL A 309 20.83 -8.27 37.96
C VAL A 309 19.69 -7.87 37.01
N MET A 310 19.16 -6.65 37.17
CA MET A 310 18.09 -6.09 36.32
C MET A 310 18.57 -5.64 34.94
N GLY A 311 19.88 -5.67 34.67
CA GLY A 311 20.43 -5.49 33.33
C GLY A 311 20.17 -6.68 32.39
N ALA A 312 19.96 -7.89 32.93
CA ALA A 312 19.80 -9.10 32.13
C ALA A 312 18.53 -9.13 31.24
N PRO A 313 17.32 -8.77 31.73
CA PRO A 313 16.12 -8.73 30.90
C PRO A 313 16.23 -7.83 29.65
N PRO A 314 16.66 -6.56 29.75
CA PRO A 314 16.82 -5.73 28.57
C PRO A 314 18.01 -6.15 27.69
N ALA A 315 19.07 -6.77 28.23
CA ALA A 315 20.15 -7.36 27.42
C ALA A 315 19.65 -8.53 26.54
N LEU A 316 18.71 -9.34 27.04
CA LEU A 316 18.12 -10.43 26.26
C LEU A 316 17.30 -9.93 25.06
N LEU A 317 16.71 -8.73 25.13
CA LEU A 317 16.05 -8.10 23.97
C LEU A 317 17.03 -7.90 22.81
N VAL A 318 18.28 -7.54 23.13
CA VAL A 318 19.35 -7.26 22.17
C VAL A 318 19.88 -8.54 21.57
N VAL A 319 20.29 -9.47 22.43
CA VAL A 319 20.87 -10.75 22.02
C VAL A 319 19.82 -11.62 21.31
N GLY A 320 18.56 -11.51 21.71
CA GLY A 320 17.43 -12.22 21.13
C GLY A 320 16.93 -11.64 19.80
N ALA A 321 17.31 -10.41 19.42
CA ALA A 321 16.77 -9.76 18.22
C ALA A 321 16.90 -10.58 16.92
N PRO A 322 18.04 -11.26 16.63
CA PRO A 322 18.16 -12.12 15.46
C PRO A 322 17.26 -13.36 15.53
N ILE A 323 17.05 -13.92 16.73
CA ILE A 323 16.18 -15.06 16.96
C ILE A 323 14.73 -14.64 16.71
N THR A 324 14.31 -13.51 17.31
CA THR A 324 12.99 -12.91 17.09
C THR A 324 12.75 -12.63 15.61
N ALA A 325 13.73 -12.09 14.89
CA ALA A 325 13.63 -11.87 13.45
C ALA A 325 13.40 -13.17 12.65
N ARG A 326 14.09 -14.25 13.00
CA ARG A 326 13.88 -15.58 12.39
C ARG A 326 12.49 -16.13 12.69
N LEU A 327 12.02 -16.00 13.94
CA LEU A 327 10.68 -16.42 14.33
C LEU A 327 9.60 -15.61 13.59
N LEU A 328 9.80 -14.30 13.41
CA LEU A 328 8.91 -13.43 12.66
C LEU A 328 8.84 -13.81 11.17
N ALA A 329 9.98 -14.15 10.57
CA ALA A 329 10.06 -14.58 9.18
C ALA A 329 9.42 -15.96 8.94
N THR A 330 9.49 -16.86 9.93
CA THR A 330 9.03 -18.25 9.79
C THR A 330 7.59 -18.46 10.23
N TYR A 331 7.19 -17.91 11.38
CA TYR A 331 5.87 -18.13 11.97
C TYR A 331 4.90 -16.96 11.80
N GLY A 332 5.39 -15.80 11.34
CA GLY A 332 4.59 -14.59 11.14
C GLY A 332 4.34 -13.77 12.40
N ALA A 333 4.13 -12.45 12.23
CA ALA A 333 4.07 -11.48 13.32
C ALA A 333 2.97 -11.78 14.37
N ARG A 334 1.76 -12.17 13.93
CA ARG A 334 0.66 -12.51 14.85
C ARG A 334 1.02 -13.67 15.78
N ASN A 335 1.63 -14.74 15.26
CA ASN A 335 1.95 -15.92 16.06
C ASN A 335 3.12 -15.66 17.01
N VAL A 336 4.09 -14.85 16.59
CA VAL A 336 5.18 -14.39 17.47
C VAL A 336 4.65 -13.49 18.58
N LEU A 337 3.65 -12.64 18.30
CA LEU A 337 2.99 -11.82 19.32
C LEU A 337 2.23 -12.69 20.34
N LEU A 338 1.51 -13.73 19.89
CA LEU A 338 0.88 -14.71 20.77
C LEU A 338 1.92 -15.42 21.65
N ALA A 339 3.01 -15.90 21.04
CA ALA A 339 4.10 -16.55 21.78
C ALA A 339 4.72 -15.61 22.82
N GLY A 340 4.94 -14.34 22.45
CA GLY A 340 5.47 -13.32 23.36
C GLY A 340 4.56 -13.08 24.57
N ALA A 341 3.27 -12.88 24.34
CA ALA A 341 2.28 -12.70 25.42
C ALA A 341 2.15 -13.95 26.30
N LEU A 342 2.21 -15.16 25.71
CA LEU A 342 2.16 -16.42 26.45
C LEU A 342 3.41 -16.60 27.33
N VAL A 343 4.60 -16.41 26.76
CA VAL A 343 5.87 -16.47 27.51
C VAL A 343 5.84 -15.46 28.64
N MET A 344 5.38 -14.23 28.39
CA MET A 344 5.28 -13.19 29.41
C MET A 344 4.33 -13.59 30.54
N GLY A 345 3.11 -14.08 30.22
CA GLY A 345 2.12 -14.50 31.20
C GLY A 345 2.57 -15.71 32.04
N LEU A 346 3.11 -16.74 31.40
CA LEU A 346 3.63 -17.92 32.12
C LEU A 346 4.84 -17.58 32.99
N SER A 347 5.69 -16.65 32.53
CA SER A 347 6.82 -16.18 33.35
C SER A 347 6.35 -15.43 34.58
N TYR A 348 5.27 -14.63 34.47
CA TYR A 348 4.67 -13.99 35.63
C TYR A 348 4.08 -14.99 36.63
N VAL A 349 3.38 -16.02 36.15
CA VAL A 349 2.89 -17.12 37.00
C VAL A 349 4.06 -17.84 37.68
N ALA A 350 5.11 -18.18 36.94
CA ALA A 350 6.27 -18.87 37.49
C ALA A 350 6.98 -18.03 38.57
N ARG A 351 7.08 -16.71 38.37
CA ARG A 351 7.68 -15.79 39.35
C ARG A 351 6.97 -15.76 40.70
N VAL A 352 5.69 -16.11 40.78
CA VAL A 352 4.97 -16.24 42.07
C VAL A 352 5.58 -17.35 42.92
N PHE A 353 6.04 -18.43 42.29
CA PHE A 353 6.63 -19.60 42.96
C PHE A 353 8.16 -19.57 42.99
N LEU A 354 8.77 -18.65 42.22
CA LEU A 354 10.21 -18.51 42.04
C LEU A 354 10.68 -17.15 42.58
N ASP A 355 10.35 -16.86 43.85
CA ASP A 355 10.56 -15.56 44.49
C ASP A 355 11.59 -15.59 45.65
N ASP A 356 12.02 -16.78 46.08
CA ASP A 356 12.88 -16.97 47.26
C ASP A 356 14.37 -16.67 47.06
N SER A 357 14.84 -16.51 45.82
CA SER A 357 16.27 -16.27 45.55
C SER A 357 16.52 -15.24 44.45
N VAL A 358 17.67 -14.57 44.54
CA VAL A 358 18.13 -13.60 43.55
C VAL A 358 18.16 -14.20 42.14
N ILE A 359 18.64 -15.44 42.00
CA ILE A 359 18.72 -16.12 40.70
C ILE A 359 17.32 -16.42 40.16
N ALA A 360 16.41 -16.88 41.01
CA ALA A 360 15.03 -17.16 40.61
C ALA A 360 14.32 -15.91 40.09
N VAL A 361 14.44 -14.79 40.82
CA VAL A 361 13.90 -13.48 40.40
C VAL A 361 14.55 -12.99 39.11
N ALA A 362 15.88 -13.13 38.97
CA ALA A 362 16.62 -12.71 37.79
C ALA A 362 16.20 -13.49 36.53
N VAL A 363 16.08 -14.82 36.64
CA VAL A 363 15.64 -15.70 35.55
C VAL A 363 14.20 -15.37 35.17
N GLY A 364 13.31 -15.27 36.16
CA GLY A 364 11.91 -14.93 35.93
C GLY A 364 11.73 -13.57 35.25
N ALA A 365 12.41 -12.52 35.75
CA ALA A 365 12.37 -11.19 35.15
C ALA A 365 12.93 -11.17 33.73
N THR A 366 13.96 -11.98 33.46
CA THR A 366 14.55 -12.14 32.13
C THR A 366 13.61 -12.83 31.15
N LEU A 367 12.88 -13.86 31.59
CA LEU A 367 11.88 -14.55 30.76
C LEU A 367 10.69 -13.64 30.43
N VAL A 368 10.24 -12.80 31.38
CA VAL A 368 9.26 -11.74 31.10
C VAL A 368 9.80 -10.76 30.05
N GLY A 369 11.08 -10.39 30.14
CA GLY A 369 11.78 -9.59 29.14
C GLY A 369 11.80 -10.24 27.76
N ALA A 370 12.03 -11.56 27.69
CA ALA A 370 11.99 -12.31 26.43
C ALA A 370 10.61 -12.23 25.75
N GLY A 371 9.54 -12.45 26.51
CA GLY A 371 8.16 -12.33 26.02
C GLY A 371 7.84 -10.91 25.53
N THR A 372 8.30 -9.90 26.28
CA THR A 372 8.20 -8.49 25.90
C THR A 372 8.91 -8.21 24.57
N GLY A 373 10.11 -8.76 24.37
CA GLY A 373 10.88 -8.56 23.13
C GLY A 373 10.23 -9.15 21.89
N LEU A 374 9.68 -10.36 22.01
CA LEU A 374 8.90 -10.98 20.95
C LEU A 374 7.69 -10.10 20.58
N ALA A 375 6.98 -9.57 21.59
CA ALA A 375 5.82 -8.72 21.37
C ALA A 375 6.16 -7.39 20.69
N ILE A 376 7.13 -6.64 21.23
CA ILE A 376 7.51 -5.31 20.72
C ILE A 376 8.03 -5.39 19.28
N ALA A 377 8.73 -6.46 18.92
CA ALA A 377 9.21 -6.66 17.55
C ALA A 377 8.08 -7.06 16.56
N ALA A 378 7.04 -7.74 17.04
CA ALA A 378 5.92 -8.20 16.21
C ALA A 378 4.90 -7.09 15.90
N ILE A 379 4.60 -6.23 16.88
CA ILE A 379 3.56 -5.19 16.80
C ILE A 379 3.72 -4.26 15.56
N PRO A 380 4.89 -3.66 15.29
CA PRO A 380 5.06 -2.77 14.15
C PRO A 380 4.82 -3.46 12.79
N LEU A 381 5.13 -4.75 12.69
CA LEU A 381 4.92 -5.53 11.46
C LEU A 381 3.43 -5.76 11.19
N ILE A 382 2.62 -6.01 12.22
CA ILE A 382 1.16 -6.15 12.07
C ILE A 382 0.56 -4.81 11.63
N ILE A 383 0.97 -3.72 12.27
CA ILE A 383 0.49 -2.36 11.93
C ILE A 383 0.86 -2.00 10.49
N MET A 384 2.13 -2.15 10.13
CA MET A 384 2.61 -1.81 8.78
C MET A 384 1.98 -2.65 7.66
N ALA A 385 1.53 -3.87 7.97
CA ALA A 385 0.81 -4.71 7.02
C ALA A 385 -0.67 -4.33 6.90
N SER A 386 -1.22 -3.59 7.88
CA SER A 386 -2.64 -3.25 7.96
C SER A 386 -2.98 -1.83 7.50
N VAL A 387 -1.98 -0.96 7.30
CA VAL A 387 -2.18 0.44 6.92
C VAL A 387 -1.60 0.76 5.54
N PRO A 388 -2.17 1.74 4.80
CA PRO A 388 -1.60 2.22 3.55
C PRO A 388 -0.12 2.60 3.70
N GLY A 389 0.70 2.34 2.67
CA GLY A 389 2.16 2.57 2.73
C GLY A 389 2.56 3.98 3.16
N ARG A 390 1.74 4.98 2.80
CA ARG A 390 1.92 6.39 3.12
C ARG A 390 1.63 6.78 4.57
N GLN A 391 0.94 5.96 5.37
CA GLN A 391 0.57 6.27 6.76
C GLN A 391 1.26 5.36 7.79
N THR A 392 2.38 4.77 7.39
CA THR A 392 3.11 3.76 8.19
C THR A 392 3.84 4.38 9.38
N ALA A 393 4.37 5.60 9.26
CA ALA A 393 4.98 6.27 10.42
C ALA A 393 3.89 6.69 11.41
N SER A 394 2.82 7.33 10.93
CA SER A 394 1.69 7.80 11.74
C SER A 394 1.07 6.67 12.57
N ALA A 395 0.81 5.51 11.95
CA ALA A 395 0.24 4.36 12.66
C ALA A 395 1.18 3.78 13.74
N ASN A 396 2.49 3.74 13.48
CA ASN A 396 3.46 3.37 14.51
C ASN A 396 3.59 4.43 15.61
N GLY A 397 3.39 5.71 15.28
CA GLY A 397 3.31 6.80 16.25
C GLY A 397 2.13 6.64 17.22
N VAL A 398 0.95 6.29 16.71
CA VAL A 398 -0.23 5.94 17.53
C VAL A 398 0.07 4.77 18.45
N ASN A 399 0.72 3.73 17.92
CA ASN A 399 1.11 2.58 18.74
C ASN A 399 2.07 2.94 19.87
N ALA A 400 3.04 3.81 19.62
CA ALA A 400 3.94 4.32 20.64
C ALA A 400 3.18 5.06 21.75
N LEU A 401 2.14 5.82 21.39
CA LEU A 401 1.24 6.47 22.36
C LEU A 401 0.46 5.44 23.19
N CYS A 402 -0.14 4.42 22.56
CA CYS A 402 -0.83 3.33 23.27
C CYS A 402 0.11 2.58 24.24
N ARG A 403 1.38 2.41 23.86
CA ARG A 403 2.41 1.86 24.73
C ARG A 403 2.66 2.77 25.94
N MET A 404 2.85 4.08 25.74
CA MET A 404 3.04 5.04 26.83
C MET A 404 1.88 5.06 27.82
N ILE A 405 0.63 4.95 27.33
CA ILE A 405 -0.55 4.83 28.18
C ILE A 405 -0.47 3.57 29.06
N GLY A 406 -0.09 2.41 28.48
CA GLY A 406 0.08 1.18 29.24
C GLY A 406 1.19 1.27 30.31
N LEU A 407 2.30 1.94 30.00
CA LEU A 407 3.36 2.22 30.98
C LEU A 407 2.84 3.10 32.13
N ALA A 408 2.08 4.15 31.83
CA ALA A 408 1.48 5.01 32.85
C ALA A 408 0.49 4.26 33.75
N ILE A 409 -0.37 3.41 33.17
CA ILE A 409 -1.31 2.55 33.91
C ILE A 409 -0.55 1.61 34.84
N SER A 410 0.57 1.03 34.40
CA SER A 410 1.40 0.17 35.26
C SER A 410 1.92 0.91 36.50
N THR A 411 2.55 2.07 36.31
CA THR A 411 3.08 2.85 37.44
C THR A 411 1.98 3.23 38.42
N ALA A 412 0.84 3.74 37.93
CA ALA A 412 -0.27 4.16 38.77
C ALA A 412 -0.91 2.98 39.51
N GLY A 413 -1.13 1.85 38.82
CA GLY A 413 -1.72 0.64 39.41
C GLY A 413 -0.84 0.01 40.49
N LEU A 414 0.47 -0.07 40.25
CA LEU A 414 1.41 -0.58 41.25
C LEU A 414 1.55 0.35 42.46
N ALA A 415 1.54 1.67 42.25
CA ALA A 415 1.55 2.62 43.37
C ALA A 415 0.28 2.51 44.22
N ALA A 416 -0.89 2.38 43.59
CA ALA A 416 -2.16 2.19 44.29
C ALA A 416 -2.19 0.87 45.09
N LEU A 417 -1.67 -0.21 44.51
CA LEU A 417 -1.58 -1.50 45.20
C LEU A 417 -0.58 -1.48 46.36
N ALA A 418 0.58 -0.85 46.17
CA ALA A 418 1.57 -0.66 47.22
C ALA A 418 0.96 0.12 48.38
N SER A 419 0.33 1.28 48.13
CA SER A 419 -0.32 2.08 49.16
C SER A 419 -1.42 1.33 49.94
N ALA A 420 -2.03 0.29 49.35
CA ALA A 420 -3.09 -0.48 50.00
C ALA A 420 -2.57 -1.68 50.83
N THR A 421 -1.34 -2.15 50.59
CA THR A 421 -0.86 -3.46 51.09
C THR A 421 0.58 -3.50 51.59
N SER A 422 1.31 -2.38 51.50
CA SER A 422 2.66 -2.22 52.03
C SER A 422 2.69 -2.15 53.55
N ILE A 423 3.88 -2.30 54.12
CA ILE A 423 4.14 -2.06 55.54
C ILE A 423 5.10 -0.89 55.72
N VAL A 424 4.98 -0.19 56.85
CA VAL A 424 5.91 0.89 57.22
C VAL A 424 6.85 0.39 58.30
N VAL A 425 8.16 0.42 58.02
CA VAL A 425 9.22 0.10 58.99
C VAL A 425 10.15 1.31 59.07
N ASP A 426 10.40 1.83 60.28
CA ASP A 426 11.23 3.02 60.52
C ASP A 426 10.83 4.23 59.66
N GLY A 427 9.53 4.44 59.46
CA GLY A 427 8.98 5.53 58.65
C GLY A 427 9.17 5.37 57.14
N ARG A 428 9.64 4.22 56.66
CA ARG A 428 9.77 3.88 55.24
C ARG A 428 8.82 2.77 54.83
N GLU A 429 8.22 2.93 53.67
CA GLU A 429 7.23 2.00 53.12
C GLU A 429 7.92 0.90 52.28
N TYR A 430 7.60 -0.36 52.59
CA TYR A 430 8.15 -1.54 51.90
C TYR A 430 7.02 -2.44 51.38
N PRO A 431 7.12 -2.95 50.15
CA PRO A 431 6.16 -3.92 49.63
C PRO A 431 6.35 -5.27 50.35
N THR A 432 5.24 -5.87 50.77
CA THR A 432 5.26 -7.23 51.35
C THR A 432 5.31 -8.27 50.25
N ARG A 433 5.69 -9.51 50.58
CA ARG A 433 5.50 -10.67 49.70
C ARG A 433 4.09 -10.76 49.11
N GLY A 434 3.05 -10.46 49.92
CA GLY A 434 1.66 -10.38 49.46
C GLY A 434 1.44 -9.32 48.37
N THR A 435 2.00 -8.12 48.55
CA THR A 435 1.98 -7.05 47.53
C THR A 435 2.66 -7.49 46.24
N ILE A 436 3.84 -8.13 46.36
CA ILE A 436 4.62 -8.63 45.21
C ILE A 436 3.82 -9.71 44.46
N HIS A 437 3.29 -10.70 45.17
CA HIS A 437 2.49 -11.79 44.57
C HIS A 437 1.21 -11.28 43.91
N ALA A 438 0.48 -10.37 44.56
CA ALA A 438 -0.70 -9.74 43.97
C ALA A 438 -0.34 -9.00 42.67
N SER A 439 0.77 -8.26 42.67
CA SER A 439 1.27 -7.56 41.48
C SER A 439 1.61 -8.54 40.34
N LEU A 440 2.28 -9.65 40.67
CA LEU A 440 2.64 -10.70 39.70
C LEU A 440 1.39 -11.37 39.12
N TRP A 441 0.37 -11.68 39.94
CA TRP A 441 -0.90 -12.24 39.47
C TRP A 441 -1.68 -11.29 38.57
N ILE A 442 -1.74 -10.00 38.92
CA ILE A 442 -2.36 -8.97 38.07
C ILE A 442 -1.64 -8.90 36.72
N CYS A 443 -0.30 -8.92 36.72
CA CYS A 443 0.49 -8.90 35.49
C CYS A 443 0.34 -10.19 34.67
N ALA A 444 0.23 -11.35 35.32
CA ALA A 444 -0.07 -12.63 34.67
C ALA A 444 -1.44 -12.56 33.99
N ALA A 445 -2.48 -12.14 34.71
CA ALA A 445 -3.84 -12.01 34.20
C ALA A 445 -3.92 -11.01 33.03
N ALA A 446 -3.24 -9.87 33.13
CA ALA A 446 -3.13 -8.89 32.04
C ALA A 446 -2.43 -9.50 30.82
N SER A 447 -1.27 -10.15 31.00
CA SER A 447 -0.51 -10.75 29.89
C SER A 447 -1.28 -11.88 29.20
N LEU A 448 -2.00 -12.70 29.97
CA LEU A 448 -2.82 -13.79 29.45
C LEU A 448 -4.12 -13.28 28.80
N SER A 449 -4.72 -12.18 29.29
CA SER A 449 -5.87 -11.57 28.62
C SER A 449 -5.48 -10.93 27.28
N ALA A 450 -4.24 -10.46 27.14
CA ALA A 450 -3.71 -10.01 25.85
C ALA A 450 -3.78 -11.14 24.80
N LEU A 451 -3.61 -12.42 25.18
CA LEU A 451 -3.76 -13.55 24.25
C LEU A 451 -5.14 -13.59 23.60
N ILE A 452 -6.19 -13.30 24.38
CA ILE A 452 -7.56 -13.26 23.87
C ILE A 452 -7.67 -12.15 22.82
N VAL A 453 -7.19 -10.95 23.13
CA VAL A 453 -7.19 -9.80 22.20
C VAL A 453 -6.40 -10.13 20.92
N ILE A 454 -5.19 -10.68 21.07
CA ILE A 454 -4.30 -11.02 19.95
C ILE A 454 -4.91 -12.15 19.11
N TRP A 455 -5.63 -13.09 19.71
CA TRP A 455 -6.28 -14.17 18.99
C TRP A 455 -7.30 -13.67 17.97
N PHE A 456 -7.99 -12.56 18.27
CA PHE A 456 -8.94 -11.94 17.35
C PHE A 456 -8.30 -11.04 16.29
N ILE A 457 -6.97 -10.81 16.33
CA ILE A 457 -6.26 -10.17 15.22
C ILE A 457 -6.41 -11.08 13.99
N PRO A 458 -6.94 -10.60 12.85
CA PRO A 458 -7.10 -11.41 11.65
C PRO A 458 -5.78 -12.07 11.21
N ARG A 459 -5.86 -13.33 10.77
CA ARG A 459 -4.69 -14.01 10.18
C ARG A 459 -4.39 -13.36 8.85
N MET A 460 -3.24 -12.68 8.77
CA MET A 460 -2.68 -12.29 7.48
C MET A 460 -2.21 -13.57 6.80
N SER A 461 -2.80 -13.93 5.67
CA SER A 461 -2.44 -15.15 4.95
C SER A 461 -0.95 -15.09 4.60
N SER A 462 -0.19 -16.13 4.95
CA SER A 462 1.25 -16.22 4.63
C SER A 462 1.54 -16.36 3.13
N GLY A 463 0.54 -16.12 2.26
CA GLY A 463 0.64 -15.97 0.81
C GLY A 463 -0.05 -14.73 0.25
N GLY A 464 -0.55 -13.82 1.09
CA GLY A 464 -1.20 -12.57 0.68
C GLY A 464 -0.69 -11.41 1.51
N VAL A 465 0.19 -10.59 0.94
CA VAL A 465 0.76 -9.43 1.65
C VAL A 465 0.43 -8.16 0.88
N ILE A 466 -0.64 -7.52 1.38
CA ILE A 466 -1.16 -6.15 1.18
C ILE A 466 -1.94 -5.91 -0.12
N GLY A 467 -3.23 -6.26 -0.08
CA GLY A 467 -4.29 -5.69 -0.92
C GLY A 467 -5.30 -4.93 -0.05
N THR A 468 -5.52 -3.67 -0.39
CA THR A 468 -6.69 -2.78 -0.19
C THR A 468 -7.37 -2.66 1.19
N THR A 469 -7.43 -1.42 1.71
CA THR A 469 -8.33 -0.97 2.78
C THR A 469 -9.72 -0.69 2.22
N ASP A 470 -10.74 -1.32 2.81
CA ASP A 470 -12.17 -1.03 2.65
C ASP A 470 -12.53 0.43 2.99
N VAL A 471 -13.44 1.04 2.21
CA VAL A 471 -14.13 2.30 2.57
C VAL A 471 -15.60 1.97 2.92
N PRO A 472 -16.14 2.45 4.06
CA PRO A 472 -17.54 2.24 4.44
C PRO A 472 -18.49 3.14 3.63
N GLN A 473 -19.65 2.58 3.27
CA GLN A 473 -20.79 3.32 2.70
C GLN A 473 -21.29 4.40 3.67
N GLU A 474 -21.31 5.67 3.25
CA GLU A 474 -21.99 6.75 3.97
C GLU A 474 -23.20 7.24 3.16
N HIS A 475 -24.33 7.33 3.88
CA HIS A 475 -25.68 7.65 3.43
C HIS A 475 -25.79 8.98 2.68
N GLU A 476 -26.66 8.99 1.67
CA GLU A 476 -27.07 10.13 0.87
C GLU A 476 -27.58 11.32 1.70
N GLY A 477 -26.92 12.47 1.53
CA GLY A 477 -27.44 13.79 1.86
C GLY A 477 -27.00 14.77 0.78
N ARG A 478 -27.94 15.19 -0.08
CA ARG A 478 -27.72 16.04 -1.27
C ARG A 478 -26.93 17.34 -0.96
N PRO A 479 -25.99 17.77 -1.82
CA PRO A 479 -25.22 19.00 -1.63
C PRO A 479 -25.89 20.23 -2.25
N ARG A 480 -25.73 21.40 -1.62
CA ARG A 480 -25.98 22.72 -2.23
C ARG A 480 -24.68 23.21 -2.89
N VAL A 481 -24.77 23.47 -4.18
CA VAL A 481 -23.73 24.01 -5.06
C VAL A 481 -23.46 25.49 -4.73
N LEU A 482 -22.17 25.87 -4.69
CA LEU A 482 -21.73 27.25 -4.85
C LEU A 482 -20.51 27.27 -5.78
N VAL A 483 -20.78 27.77 -6.99
CA VAL A 483 -19.84 28.07 -8.08
C VAL A 483 -19.10 29.36 -7.76
N THR A 484 -17.79 29.41 -7.99
CA THR A 484 -17.13 30.57 -8.63
C THR A 484 -15.79 30.19 -9.26
N ASP A 485 -15.62 30.72 -10.47
CA ASP A 485 -14.62 30.57 -11.54
C ASP A 485 -13.28 31.34 -11.28
N PRO A 486 -12.24 31.31 -12.15
CA PRO A 486 -10.84 31.19 -11.77
C PRO A 486 -10.03 32.40 -12.31
N THR A 487 -8.70 32.38 -12.25
CA THR A 487 -7.82 32.98 -13.28
C THR A 487 -6.34 32.70 -12.99
N GLY A 488 -5.57 32.48 -14.07
CA GLY A 488 -4.11 32.68 -14.15
C GLY A 488 -3.31 31.39 -14.35
N MET A 489 -3.03 30.96 -15.60
CA MET A 489 -1.81 31.29 -16.40
C MET A 489 -0.49 30.88 -15.73
N SER A 490 0.55 30.34 -16.37
CA SER A 490 0.87 29.71 -17.67
C SER A 490 2.40 29.55 -17.69
N ALA A 491 2.92 28.66 -18.56
CA ALA A 491 4.31 28.58 -19.06
C ALA A 491 5.38 27.99 -18.11
N GLY A 492 6.38 27.23 -18.57
CA GLY A 492 6.78 26.80 -19.91
C GLY A 492 8.22 26.20 -19.88
N PHE A 493 8.59 25.53 -20.98
CA PHE A 493 9.95 25.08 -21.39
C PHE A 493 10.63 23.98 -20.55
N GLY A 494 11.37 23.01 -21.10
CA GLY A 494 11.89 22.79 -22.46
C GLY A 494 13.19 21.96 -22.35
N ASP A 495 13.28 20.93 -23.21
CA ASP A 495 14.41 20.10 -23.67
C ASP A 495 15.82 20.16 -23.04
N GLN A 496 16.48 18.98 -22.94
CA GLN A 496 17.71 18.63 -23.70
C GLN A 496 18.28 17.23 -23.34
N THR A 497 18.11 16.30 -24.29
CA THR A 497 19.13 15.49 -25.02
C THR A 497 20.24 14.63 -24.35
N LEU A 498 20.49 13.49 -25.04
CA LEU A 498 21.69 12.62 -25.18
C LEU A 498 21.93 11.55 -24.08
N ALA A 499 21.84 10.23 -24.34
CA ALA A 499 22.50 9.32 -25.30
C ALA A 499 23.78 8.65 -24.76
N ASP A 500 23.87 7.35 -25.08
CA ASP A 500 25.02 6.43 -25.10
C ASP A 500 25.53 5.77 -23.81
N ALA A 501 25.39 4.44 -23.74
CA ALA A 501 26.53 3.50 -23.60
C ALA A 501 26.06 2.03 -23.68
N GLU A 502 26.61 1.33 -24.68
CA GLU A 502 26.44 -0.10 -24.95
C GLU A 502 27.16 -1.03 -23.96
N ALA A 503 26.62 -2.26 -23.93
CA ALA A 503 27.28 -3.56 -23.78
C ALA A 503 28.06 -3.87 -22.49
N HIS A 504 27.76 -5.03 -21.90
CA HIS A 504 28.71 -6.12 -21.62
C HIS A 504 27.92 -7.37 -21.22
N GLY A 505 28.04 -8.43 -22.04
CA GLY A 505 27.51 -9.75 -21.73
C GLY A 505 28.42 -10.52 -20.76
N TYR A 506 27.82 -11.37 -19.93
CA TYR A 506 28.48 -12.56 -19.38
C TYR A 506 27.47 -13.68 -19.19
N ALA A 507 27.87 -14.85 -19.70
CA ALA A 507 27.11 -16.06 -19.82
C ALA A 507 27.05 -16.90 -18.53
N GLN A 508 25.97 -17.69 -18.46
CA GLN A 508 25.89 -19.09 -17.98
C GLN A 508 26.46 -19.47 -16.59
N ARG A 509 25.57 -19.98 -15.73
CA ARG A 509 25.57 -21.38 -15.21
C ARG A 509 24.42 -21.62 -14.22
N SER A 510 23.46 -22.47 -14.60
CA SER A 510 23.06 -23.67 -13.83
C SER A 510 21.98 -24.47 -14.57
N ASN A 511 22.43 -25.59 -15.13
CA ASN A 511 21.72 -26.86 -15.30
C ASN A 511 20.78 -27.18 -14.11
N SER A 512 19.73 -27.97 -14.17
CA SER A 512 19.22 -28.93 -15.16
C SER A 512 18.02 -29.59 -14.47
N LEU A 513 16.93 -29.89 -15.19
CA LEU A 513 16.12 -31.10 -15.00
C LEU A 513 15.18 -31.23 -16.19
N PHE A 514 14.99 -32.47 -16.65
CA PHE A 514 14.21 -32.95 -17.80
C PHE A 514 14.87 -32.85 -19.19
N HIS A 515 15.77 -33.81 -19.43
CA HIS A 515 15.87 -34.45 -20.74
C HIS A 515 14.66 -35.39 -20.95
N THR A 516 14.05 -35.38 -22.13
CA THR A 516 13.94 -36.57 -22.99
C THR A 516 13.90 -36.13 -24.46
N ARG A 517 14.69 -36.84 -25.26
CA ARG A 517 14.99 -36.74 -26.71
C ARG A 517 13.73 -36.52 -27.59
N ALA A 518 13.81 -35.77 -28.70
CA ALA A 518 14.38 -36.27 -29.94
C ALA A 518 15.07 -35.19 -30.80
N ALA A 519 16.11 -35.64 -31.49
CA ALA A 519 17.03 -34.87 -32.31
C ALA A 519 16.60 -34.82 -33.78
N HIS A 520 16.80 -33.68 -34.44
CA HIS A 520 17.59 -33.60 -35.66
C HIS A 520 18.04 -32.16 -35.96
N THR A 521 19.36 -31.97 -35.95
CA THR A 521 20.20 -31.20 -36.91
C THR A 521 19.44 -30.43 -38.01
N ARG A 522 19.69 -29.15 -38.32
CA ARG A 522 20.99 -28.56 -38.76
C ARG A 522 20.81 -27.05 -39.09
N THR A 523 21.86 -26.24 -38.86
CA THR A 523 22.33 -25.04 -39.64
C THR A 523 21.30 -23.97 -40.04
N GLY A 524 21.34 -22.70 -39.62
CA GLY A 524 22.47 -21.77 -39.59
C GLY A 524 22.49 -20.91 -40.86
N ALA A 525 21.96 -19.67 -40.80
CA ALA A 525 22.39 -18.51 -41.61
C ALA A 525 21.56 -17.26 -41.26
N ASN A 526 22.24 -16.21 -40.81
CA ASN A 526 21.80 -14.82 -40.94
C ASN A 526 21.65 -14.49 -42.42
N HIS A 527 20.61 -13.73 -42.81
CA HIS A 527 20.75 -12.62 -43.78
C HIS A 527 19.56 -11.65 -43.69
N SER A 528 19.90 -10.38 -43.58
CA SER A 528 19.07 -9.23 -43.89
C SER A 528 18.85 -9.15 -45.41
N SER A 529 17.61 -9.01 -45.85
CA SER A 529 17.32 -8.39 -47.15
C SER A 529 15.86 -7.95 -47.21
N ALA A 530 15.67 -6.64 -47.38
CA ALA A 530 14.47 -6.10 -48.02
C ALA A 530 14.38 -6.69 -49.44
N GLY A 531 13.20 -7.16 -49.83
CA GLY A 531 12.99 -7.75 -51.14
C GLY A 531 11.57 -8.27 -51.35
N HIS A 532 10.82 -7.48 -52.11
CA HIS A 532 9.68 -7.81 -52.97
C HIS A 532 8.89 -9.11 -52.78
N ILE A 533 7.58 -8.90 -52.65
CA ILE A 533 6.48 -9.80 -52.98
C ILE A 533 6.69 -10.38 -54.39
N GLN A 534 7.17 -11.61 -54.49
CA GLN A 534 6.87 -12.48 -55.64
C GLN A 534 7.18 -13.93 -55.27
N GLY A 535 6.13 -14.73 -55.06
CA GLY A 535 6.29 -16.17 -54.90
C GLY A 535 5.22 -16.92 -54.11
N ARG A 536 3.92 -16.71 -54.37
CA ARG A 536 2.91 -17.77 -54.17
C ARG A 536 1.91 -17.76 -55.32
N GLY A 537 2.18 -18.64 -56.29
CA GLY A 537 1.24 -19.05 -57.33
C GLY A 537 0.26 -20.06 -56.77
N THR A 538 -0.85 -19.55 -56.24
CA THR A 538 -2.20 -20.07 -56.41
C THR A 538 -3.04 -18.82 -56.49
N GLU A 539 -3.65 -18.57 -57.65
CA GLU A 539 -4.59 -17.47 -57.87
C GLU A 539 -5.74 -17.59 -56.85
N MET A 540 -5.59 -16.94 -55.70
CA MET A 540 -6.72 -16.54 -54.88
C MET A 540 -7.18 -15.21 -55.46
N SER A 541 -8.33 -15.22 -56.14
CA SER A 541 -8.91 -14.01 -56.71
C SER A 541 -9.09 -12.95 -55.63
N ALA A 542 -8.61 -11.74 -55.90
CA ALA A 542 -8.59 -10.60 -54.99
C ALA A 542 -9.97 -10.04 -54.57
N HIS A 543 -11.07 -10.78 -54.78
CA HIS A 543 -12.44 -10.35 -54.53
C HIS A 543 -13.28 -11.31 -53.67
N GLU A 544 -12.71 -12.37 -53.07
CA GLU A 544 -13.52 -13.38 -52.36
C GLU A 544 -13.53 -13.32 -50.82
N ASN A 545 -12.63 -12.58 -50.16
CA ASN A 545 -12.58 -12.58 -48.69
C ASN A 545 -12.83 -11.18 -48.12
N LEU A 546 -14.01 -11.01 -47.52
CA LEU A 546 -14.35 -9.89 -46.66
C LEU A 546 -13.32 -9.73 -45.55
N VAL A 547 -12.75 -8.54 -45.38
CA VAL A 547 -11.85 -8.18 -44.29
C VAL A 547 -12.48 -7.07 -43.45
N VAL A 548 -12.70 -7.38 -42.18
CA VAL A 548 -13.24 -6.46 -41.18
C VAL A 548 -12.16 -6.22 -40.14
N ASP A 549 -11.68 -4.99 -40.04
CA ASP A 549 -10.80 -4.57 -38.96
C ASP A 549 -11.64 -4.25 -37.72
N ALA A 550 -11.66 -5.14 -36.73
CA ALA A 550 -12.50 -4.98 -35.55
C ALA A 550 -11.91 -4.01 -34.49
N SER A 551 -10.68 -3.52 -34.66
CA SER A 551 -10.07 -2.59 -33.70
C SER A 551 -9.19 -1.52 -34.36
N VAL A 552 -9.77 -0.34 -34.55
CA VAL A 552 -9.09 0.88 -34.98
C VAL A 552 -9.24 1.97 -33.92
N GLU A 553 -8.14 2.42 -33.35
CA GLU A 553 -8.13 3.38 -32.24
C GLU A 553 -8.16 4.84 -32.75
N ILE A 554 -9.17 5.60 -32.35
CA ILE A 554 -9.36 7.00 -32.77
C ILE A 554 -9.27 7.96 -31.58
N TYR A 555 -8.71 9.15 -31.84
CA TYR A 555 -8.42 10.14 -30.79
C TYR A 555 -8.79 11.55 -31.25
N PHE A 556 -8.96 12.48 -30.30
CA PHE A 556 -8.94 13.91 -30.63
C PHE A 556 -7.56 14.35 -31.11
N ALA A 557 -7.49 15.38 -31.96
CA ALA A 557 -6.21 15.86 -32.47
C ALA A 557 -5.31 16.44 -31.37
N ASN A 558 -5.93 17.09 -30.37
CA ASN A 558 -5.25 17.72 -29.23
C ASN A 558 -6.28 18.12 -28.13
N GLY A 559 -5.79 18.63 -27.00
CA GLY A 559 -6.65 19.06 -25.89
C GLY A 559 -7.70 20.13 -26.25
N PRO A 560 -7.35 21.22 -26.98
CA PRO A 560 -8.33 22.19 -27.48
C PRO A 560 -9.44 21.58 -28.33
N ASP A 561 -9.11 20.59 -29.17
CA ASP A 561 -10.08 19.87 -30.00
C ASP A 561 -11.12 19.14 -29.14
N LEU A 562 -10.68 18.40 -28.11
CA LEU A 562 -11.57 17.77 -27.12
C LEU A 562 -12.44 18.80 -26.37
N ARG A 563 -11.89 19.96 -26.00
CA ARG A 563 -12.68 21.02 -25.32
C ARG A 563 -13.86 21.48 -26.15
N GLY A 564 -13.76 21.47 -27.48
CA GLY A 564 -14.84 21.88 -28.38
C GLY A 564 -16.10 21.00 -28.28
N TYR A 565 -15.96 19.78 -27.74
CA TYR A 565 -17.05 18.81 -27.57
C TYR A 565 -17.53 18.68 -26.12
N LEU A 566 -16.92 19.41 -25.19
CA LEU A 566 -17.30 19.39 -23.78
C LEU A 566 -18.24 20.55 -23.48
N ASP A 567 -19.28 20.28 -22.71
CA ASP A 567 -20.15 21.30 -22.12
C ASP A 567 -19.58 21.83 -20.80
N GLU A 568 -19.97 23.04 -20.41
CA GLU A 568 -19.70 23.54 -19.05
C GLU A 568 -20.52 22.74 -18.00
N PRO A 569 -19.95 22.45 -16.82
CA PRO A 569 -18.69 22.96 -16.28
C PRO A 569 -17.45 22.14 -16.64
N PHE A 570 -17.54 21.15 -17.54
CA PHE A 570 -16.43 20.24 -17.83
C PHE A 570 -15.43 20.83 -18.83
N ALA A 571 -15.89 21.66 -19.77
CA ALA A 571 -15.06 22.32 -20.76
C ALA A 571 -13.95 23.20 -20.14
N SER A 572 -14.27 23.92 -19.07
CA SER A 572 -13.35 24.79 -18.34
C SER A 572 -12.41 24.05 -17.38
N ARG A 573 -12.64 22.76 -17.12
CA ARG A 573 -11.83 21.98 -16.17
C ARG A 573 -10.52 21.49 -16.77
N GLY A 574 -9.56 21.24 -15.87
CA GLY A 574 -8.36 20.48 -16.23
C GLY A 574 -8.70 19.00 -16.38
N PHE A 575 -8.36 18.42 -17.52
CA PHE A 575 -8.44 16.99 -17.80
C PHE A 575 -7.10 16.48 -18.34
N PRO A 576 -6.79 15.18 -18.18
CA PRO A 576 -5.57 14.58 -18.71
C PRO A 576 -5.53 14.71 -20.24
N ASP A 577 -4.33 14.62 -20.81
CA ASP A 577 -4.15 14.66 -22.28
C ASP A 577 -5.11 13.67 -22.97
N PRO A 578 -5.76 14.01 -24.11
CA PRO A 578 -6.64 13.09 -24.83
C PRO A 578 -5.93 11.80 -25.25
N ASP A 579 -4.61 11.79 -25.30
CA ASP A 579 -3.82 10.62 -25.63
C ASP A 579 -3.56 9.72 -24.41
N ILE A 580 -3.38 8.42 -24.65
CA ILE A 580 -3.17 7.41 -23.60
C ILE A 580 -1.70 7.38 -23.17
N ALA A 581 -1.48 7.39 -21.85
CA ALA A 581 -0.17 7.13 -21.27
C ALA A 581 0.22 5.64 -21.42
N TRP A 582 0.83 5.30 -22.56
CA TRP A 582 1.39 3.98 -22.82
C TRP A 582 2.72 3.76 -22.09
N PHE A 583 3.02 2.49 -21.76
CA PHE A 583 4.39 2.11 -21.45
C PHE A 583 5.30 2.48 -22.64
N ALA A 584 6.46 3.07 -22.36
CA ALA A 584 7.38 3.45 -23.43
C ALA A 584 7.75 2.22 -24.28
N PRO A 585 7.55 2.29 -25.61
CA PRO A 585 7.89 1.20 -26.51
C PRO A 585 9.40 0.93 -26.46
N PRO A 586 9.84 -0.34 -26.60
CA PRO A 586 11.26 -0.71 -26.47
C PRO A 586 12.19 0.02 -27.45
N ASP A 587 11.68 0.41 -28.61
CA ASP A 587 12.38 1.07 -29.72
C ASP A 587 12.08 2.58 -29.82
N GLY A 588 11.28 3.12 -28.90
CA GLY A 588 10.88 4.53 -28.88
C GLY A 588 9.81 4.90 -29.93
N GLN A 589 9.38 3.99 -30.80
CA GLN A 589 8.34 4.25 -31.79
C GLN A 589 6.96 4.05 -31.19
N ARG A 590 6.21 5.15 -31.02
CA ARG A 590 4.87 5.11 -30.40
C ARG A 590 3.77 4.65 -31.35
N PHE A 591 3.92 4.92 -32.64
CA PHE A 591 2.92 4.64 -33.66
C PHE A 591 3.52 3.85 -34.82
N ALA A 592 2.66 3.20 -35.60
CA ALA A 592 3.05 2.44 -36.78
C ALA A 592 3.82 3.34 -37.78
N PRO A 593 4.88 2.83 -38.43
CA PRO A 593 5.61 3.59 -39.45
C PRO A 593 4.67 4.13 -40.53
N GLY A 594 4.82 5.42 -40.86
CA GLY A 594 4.01 6.09 -41.89
C GLY A 594 2.62 6.58 -41.43
N SER A 595 2.23 6.34 -40.17
CA SER A 595 0.95 6.83 -39.63
C SER A 595 0.99 8.32 -39.21
N GLN A 596 2.18 8.85 -38.91
CA GLN A 596 2.32 10.24 -38.49
C GLN A 596 2.42 11.20 -39.67
N VAL A 597 1.60 12.25 -39.64
CA VAL A 597 1.66 13.39 -40.57
C VAL A 597 2.32 14.57 -39.86
N GLU A 598 3.37 15.14 -40.46
CA GLU A 598 4.14 16.23 -39.87
C GLU A 598 3.26 17.48 -39.66
N GLY A 599 3.19 17.97 -38.41
CA GLY A 599 2.38 19.13 -38.03
C GLY A 599 0.88 18.85 -37.82
N ALA A 600 0.40 17.63 -38.10
CA ALA A 600 -0.93 17.19 -37.70
C ALA A 600 -0.94 16.78 -36.22
N GLY A 601 -2.12 16.73 -35.60
CA GLY A 601 -2.30 16.24 -34.23
C GLY A 601 -2.05 14.74 -34.10
N HIS A 602 -2.85 14.05 -33.27
CA HIS A 602 -2.78 12.60 -33.16
C HIS A 602 -2.92 11.89 -34.53
N PRO A 603 -2.10 10.87 -34.88
CA PRO A 603 -2.12 10.23 -36.21
C PRO A 603 -3.45 9.56 -36.59
N SER A 604 -4.31 9.28 -35.62
CA SER A 604 -5.66 8.75 -35.83
C SER A 604 -6.76 9.72 -35.37
N SER A 605 -6.56 11.02 -35.58
CA SER A 605 -7.61 12.02 -35.39
C SER A 605 -8.37 12.42 -36.67
N ASP A 606 -7.87 12.02 -37.84
CA ASP A 606 -8.43 12.39 -39.14
C ASP A 606 -9.00 11.16 -39.89
N PRO A 607 -10.32 11.10 -40.13
CA PRO A 607 -10.97 9.98 -40.80
C PRO A 607 -10.54 9.79 -42.25
N GLU A 608 -10.10 10.84 -42.95
CA GLU A 608 -9.65 10.73 -44.35
C GLU A 608 -8.28 10.06 -44.43
N VAL A 609 -7.38 10.42 -43.52
CA VAL A 609 -6.03 9.82 -43.44
C VAL A 609 -6.14 8.34 -43.04
N VAL A 610 -6.94 8.04 -42.02
CA VAL A 610 -7.14 6.66 -41.56
C VAL A 610 -7.88 5.84 -42.62
N GLY A 611 -8.94 6.37 -43.22
CA GLY A 611 -9.71 5.69 -44.25
C GLY A 611 -8.89 5.38 -45.50
N ALA A 612 -8.06 6.32 -45.98
CA ALA A 612 -7.15 6.07 -47.09
C ALA A 612 -6.16 4.93 -46.77
N SER A 613 -5.65 4.89 -45.54
CA SER A 613 -4.70 3.87 -45.12
C SER A 613 -5.32 2.48 -44.94
N LEU A 614 -6.55 2.39 -44.42
CA LEU A 614 -7.22 1.10 -44.16
C LEU A 614 -7.92 0.57 -45.41
N PHE A 615 -8.69 1.41 -46.10
CA PHE A 615 -9.54 0.99 -47.21
C PHE A 615 -8.85 1.13 -48.56
N GLY A 616 -7.99 2.15 -48.72
CA GLY A 616 -7.20 2.35 -49.93
C GLY A 616 -5.96 1.46 -49.97
N ASP A 617 -5.03 1.68 -49.04
CA ASP A 617 -3.72 1.02 -49.07
C ASP A 617 -3.78 -0.45 -48.66
N ARG A 618 -4.57 -0.79 -47.62
CA ARG A 618 -4.67 -2.15 -47.08
C ARG A 618 -5.84 -2.96 -47.64
N GLY A 619 -6.80 -2.31 -48.29
CA GLY A 619 -7.94 -2.97 -48.93
C GLY A 619 -8.91 -3.63 -47.95
N TYR A 620 -9.08 -3.09 -46.74
CA TYR A 620 -10.11 -3.56 -45.82
C TYR A 620 -11.50 -3.13 -46.30
N ASP A 621 -12.55 -3.89 -45.96
CA ASP A 621 -13.93 -3.56 -46.37
C ASP A 621 -14.62 -2.67 -45.34
N PHE A 622 -14.46 -3.02 -44.06
CA PHE A 622 -15.03 -2.32 -42.92
C PHE A 622 -14.03 -2.16 -41.78
N ALA A 623 -14.19 -1.12 -40.98
CA ALA A 623 -13.42 -0.91 -39.76
C ALA A 623 -14.33 -0.49 -38.59
N VAL A 624 -14.14 -1.14 -37.44
CA VAL A 624 -14.78 -0.77 -36.17
C VAL A 624 -13.86 0.17 -35.42
N VAL A 625 -14.27 1.42 -35.28
CA VAL A 625 -13.51 2.46 -34.57
C VAL A 625 -13.80 2.44 -33.07
N HIS A 626 -12.75 2.56 -32.28
CA HIS A 626 -12.74 2.61 -30.82
C HIS A 626 -12.23 3.98 -30.40
N PRO A 627 -13.10 4.86 -29.89
CA PRO A 627 -12.67 6.12 -29.28
C PRO A 627 -11.86 5.81 -28.01
N MET A 628 -10.61 6.25 -27.99
CA MET A 628 -9.66 5.91 -26.92
C MET A 628 -9.45 7.07 -25.96
N SER A 629 -9.53 6.77 -24.67
CA SER A 629 -9.35 7.73 -23.58
C SER A 629 -8.36 7.19 -22.53
N ASN A 630 -8.05 7.98 -21.51
CA ASN A 630 -7.29 7.48 -20.34
C ASN A 630 -8.11 6.55 -19.43
N GLY A 631 -9.18 5.94 -19.93
CA GLY A 631 -10.01 4.96 -19.24
C GLY A 631 -10.61 5.47 -17.94
N ILE A 632 -10.31 4.77 -16.86
CA ILE A 632 -10.94 4.94 -15.55
C ILE A 632 -10.35 6.16 -14.79
N GLN A 633 -11.18 7.04 -14.21
CA GLN A 633 -10.73 8.28 -13.55
C GLN A 633 -11.36 8.49 -12.17
N PRO A 634 -10.70 9.22 -11.23
CA PRO A 634 -11.25 9.44 -9.89
C PRO A 634 -12.56 10.26 -9.90
N ASP A 635 -12.71 11.18 -10.85
CA ASP A 635 -13.93 11.94 -11.07
C ASP A 635 -14.76 11.25 -12.16
N ARG A 636 -15.67 10.37 -11.74
CA ARG A 636 -16.52 9.60 -12.65
C ARG A 636 -17.40 10.46 -13.55
N PHE A 637 -17.84 11.64 -13.09
CA PHE A 637 -18.73 12.50 -13.88
C PHE A 637 -17.96 13.25 -14.96
N LEU A 638 -16.73 13.70 -14.65
CA LEU A 638 -15.82 14.19 -15.67
C LEU A 638 -15.50 13.08 -16.68
N ASN A 639 -15.31 11.84 -16.25
CA ASN A 639 -15.08 10.73 -17.16
C ASN A 639 -16.28 10.50 -18.10
N THR A 640 -17.50 10.48 -17.56
CA THR A 640 -18.73 10.40 -18.36
C THR A 640 -18.80 11.51 -19.40
N ALA A 641 -18.49 12.76 -19.02
CA ALA A 641 -18.51 13.89 -19.94
C ALA A 641 -17.45 13.76 -21.05
N ILE A 642 -16.24 13.31 -20.71
CA ILE A 642 -15.17 13.05 -21.69
C ILE A 642 -15.61 11.94 -22.66
N LEU A 643 -16.10 10.81 -22.17
CA LEU A 643 -16.54 9.70 -23.02
C LEU A 643 -17.72 10.10 -23.92
N SER A 644 -18.66 10.91 -23.41
CA SER A 644 -19.75 11.45 -24.24
C SER A 644 -19.23 12.38 -25.35
N ALA A 645 -18.21 13.20 -25.06
CA ALA A 645 -17.53 14.01 -26.08
C ALA A 645 -16.83 13.15 -27.14
N TYR A 646 -16.17 12.06 -26.74
CA TYR A 646 -15.59 11.10 -27.69
C TYR A 646 -16.65 10.43 -28.57
N ASN A 647 -17.80 10.05 -28.01
CA ASN A 647 -18.90 9.45 -28.77
C ASN A 647 -19.47 10.43 -29.80
N GLN A 648 -19.70 11.67 -29.39
CA GLN A 648 -20.14 12.72 -30.30
C GLN A 648 -19.12 12.98 -31.41
N MET A 649 -17.82 13.05 -31.08
CA MET A 649 -16.75 13.21 -32.07
C MET A 649 -16.69 12.05 -33.06
N MET A 650 -16.83 10.82 -32.58
CA MET A 650 -16.90 9.63 -33.43
C MET A 650 -18.05 9.74 -34.41
N VAL A 651 -19.26 10.05 -33.95
CA VAL A 651 -20.44 10.16 -34.82
C VAL A 651 -20.25 11.28 -35.84
N ASP A 652 -19.95 12.49 -35.38
CA ASP A 652 -19.88 13.68 -36.23
C ASP A 652 -18.80 13.57 -37.31
N ARG A 653 -17.63 13.02 -36.98
CA ARG A 653 -16.46 13.01 -37.88
C ARG A 653 -16.25 11.71 -38.63
N TRP A 654 -16.62 10.57 -38.04
CA TRP A 654 -16.26 9.26 -38.58
C TRP A 654 -17.44 8.52 -39.18
N LEU A 655 -18.66 8.71 -38.64
CA LEU A 655 -19.83 7.93 -39.06
C LEU A 655 -20.74 8.74 -39.97
N ASP A 656 -21.00 10.01 -39.65
CA ASP A 656 -21.97 10.85 -40.38
C ASP A 656 -21.33 11.70 -41.49
N SER A 657 -20.00 11.83 -41.49
CA SER A 657 -19.29 12.68 -42.44
C SER A 657 -18.00 12.06 -42.97
N GLY A 658 -17.55 12.56 -44.13
CA GLY A 658 -16.34 12.11 -44.80
C GLY A 658 -16.56 11.08 -45.90
N THR A 659 -15.51 10.85 -46.68
CA THR A 659 -15.49 9.97 -47.86
C THR A 659 -15.72 8.50 -47.46
N TYR A 660 -15.17 8.09 -46.33
CA TYR A 660 -15.13 6.69 -45.88
C TYR A 660 -16.20 6.36 -44.83
N ALA A 661 -17.11 7.29 -44.53
CA ALA A 661 -18.15 7.17 -43.50
C ALA A 661 -18.88 5.81 -43.53
N SER A 662 -19.33 5.38 -44.71
CA SER A 662 -20.09 4.12 -44.90
C SER A 662 -19.32 2.83 -44.55
N GLN A 663 -17.99 2.90 -44.48
CA GLN A 663 -17.11 1.76 -44.15
C GLN A 663 -16.76 1.71 -42.66
N PHE A 664 -16.93 2.80 -41.92
CA PHE A 664 -16.71 2.83 -40.48
C PHE A 664 -17.93 2.37 -39.68
N ARG A 665 -17.67 1.74 -38.54
CA ARG A 665 -18.64 1.34 -37.52
C ARG A 665 -18.16 1.79 -36.15
N GLY A 666 -19.06 2.29 -35.31
CA GLY A 666 -18.72 2.95 -34.06
C GLY A 666 -18.84 2.08 -32.81
N THR A 667 -17.95 2.35 -31.87
CA THR A 667 -17.97 1.85 -30.49
C THR A 667 -18.32 2.99 -29.55
N ILE A 668 -19.53 2.99 -28.98
CA ILE A 668 -19.88 4.02 -28.00
C ILE A 668 -19.22 3.74 -26.66
N ARG A 669 -18.41 4.65 -26.14
CA ARG A 669 -17.70 4.51 -24.87
C ARG A 669 -18.59 4.89 -23.70
N VAL A 670 -18.59 4.06 -22.67
CA VAL A 670 -19.25 4.32 -21.39
C VAL A 670 -18.37 3.93 -20.22
N THR A 671 -18.58 4.57 -19.07
CA THR A 671 -17.81 4.28 -17.85
C THR A 671 -18.64 3.46 -16.86
N PRO A 672 -18.20 2.25 -16.46
CA PRO A 672 -18.88 1.44 -15.46
C PRO A 672 -18.91 2.06 -14.05
N ASP A 673 -18.10 3.09 -13.78
CA ASP A 673 -18.07 3.80 -12.48
C ASP A 673 -19.25 4.78 -12.29
N ASP A 674 -19.94 5.14 -13.37
CA ASP A 674 -21.16 5.97 -13.39
C ASP A 674 -22.25 5.27 -14.23
N ILE A 675 -22.90 4.28 -13.64
CA ILE A 675 -23.95 3.47 -14.32
C ILE A 675 -25.04 4.36 -14.91
N ASP A 676 -25.53 5.36 -14.18
CA ASP A 676 -26.58 6.25 -14.69
C ASP A 676 -26.11 7.04 -15.93
N GLY A 677 -24.84 7.47 -15.94
CA GLY A 677 -24.21 8.09 -17.10
C GLY A 677 -24.08 7.14 -18.28
N ALA A 678 -23.62 5.92 -18.02
CA ALA A 678 -23.50 4.87 -19.04
C ALA A 678 -24.85 4.56 -19.69
N LEU A 679 -25.91 4.40 -18.90
CA LEU A 679 -27.26 4.12 -19.40
C LEU A 679 -27.80 5.25 -20.28
N ARG A 680 -27.59 6.51 -19.90
CA ARG A 680 -28.01 7.67 -20.72
C ARG A 680 -27.29 7.70 -22.07
N GLU A 681 -26.01 7.37 -22.08
CA GLU A 681 -25.20 7.40 -23.29
C GLU A 681 -25.55 6.22 -24.23
N ILE A 682 -25.83 5.03 -23.69
CA ILE A 682 -26.36 3.91 -24.46
C ILE A 682 -27.70 4.28 -25.09
N GLU A 683 -28.62 4.80 -24.29
CA GLU A 683 -29.96 5.19 -24.78
C GLU A 683 -29.89 6.25 -25.88
N ARG A 684 -28.93 7.17 -25.80
CA ARG A 684 -28.72 8.23 -26.80
C ARG A 684 -28.32 7.67 -28.17
N TRP A 685 -27.53 6.61 -28.22
CA TRP A 685 -26.87 6.15 -29.43
C TRP A 685 -27.30 4.77 -29.93
N LYS A 686 -28.08 4.01 -29.15
CA LYS A 686 -28.49 2.63 -29.50
C LYS A 686 -29.15 2.49 -30.87
N ASP A 687 -29.84 3.52 -31.35
CA ASP A 687 -30.59 3.51 -32.61
C ASP A 687 -29.75 4.03 -33.81
N HIS A 688 -28.49 4.42 -33.58
CA HIS A 688 -27.62 4.90 -34.64
C HIS A 688 -27.20 3.75 -35.58
N PRO A 689 -27.42 3.84 -36.90
CA PRO A 689 -27.31 2.70 -37.82
C PRO A 689 -25.88 2.15 -37.97
N GLN A 690 -24.88 2.95 -37.61
CA GLN A 690 -23.46 2.57 -37.68
C GLN A 690 -22.82 2.34 -36.32
N VAL A 691 -23.54 2.52 -35.21
CA VAL A 691 -23.03 2.12 -33.88
C VAL A 691 -23.29 0.62 -33.72
N VAL A 692 -22.23 -0.16 -33.51
CA VAL A 692 -22.32 -1.63 -33.52
C VAL A 692 -21.93 -2.26 -32.20
N GLN A 693 -21.38 -1.50 -31.25
CA GLN A 693 -21.00 -2.02 -29.94
C GLN A 693 -20.85 -0.92 -28.87
N ILE A 694 -20.87 -1.36 -27.62
CA ILE A 694 -20.59 -0.55 -26.43
C ILE A 694 -19.17 -0.83 -25.96
N GLY A 695 -18.36 0.20 -25.72
CA GLY A 695 -17.00 0.11 -25.22
C GLY A 695 -16.89 0.42 -23.74
N ILE A 696 -16.23 -0.45 -22.97
CA ILE A 696 -15.88 -0.25 -21.56
C ILE A 696 -14.38 -0.48 -21.32
N PRO A 697 -13.78 0.08 -20.26
CA PRO A 697 -12.37 -0.14 -19.94
C PRO A 697 -12.14 -1.57 -19.43
N LEU A 698 -10.97 -2.15 -19.69
CA LEU A 698 -10.53 -3.39 -19.04
C LEU A 698 -10.24 -3.15 -17.55
N GLN A 699 -9.64 -2.01 -17.24
CA GLN A 699 -9.36 -1.59 -15.88
C GLN A 699 -10.67 -1.14 -15.23
N SER A 700 -11.08 -1.87 -14.19
CA SER A 700 -12.28 -1.57 -13.42
C SER A 700 -11.99 -1.60 -11.91
N GLN A 701 -12.80 -0.88 -11.13
CA GLN A 701 -12.78 -0.95 -9.66
C GLN A 701 -13.32 -2.29 -9.13
N ALA A 702 -14.06 -3.03 -9.95
CA ALA A 702 -14.56 -4.35 -9.56
C ALA A 702 -14.69 -5.32 -10.75
N PRO A 703 -14.62 -6.64 -10.51
CA PRO A 703 -14.91 -7.66 -11.51
C PRO A 703 -16.33 -7.51 -12.11
N TYR A 704 -16.47 -7.82 -13.40
CA TYR A 704 -17.68 -7.52 -14.17
C TYR A 704 -18.89 -8.42 -13.88
N GLY A 705 -18.69 -9.51 -13.13
CA GLY A 705 -19.77 -10.33 -12.61
C GLY A 705 -20.52 -9.73 -11.42
N ARG A 706 -20.01 -8.64 -10.82
CA ARG A 706 -20.65 -8.04 -9.65
C ARG A 706 -22.06 -7.51 -9.96
N PRO A 707 -23.02 -7.65 -9.03
CA PRO A 707 -24.42 -7.23 -9.24
C PRO A 707 -24.60 -5.76 -9.63
N GLN A 708 -23.68 -4.87 -9.23
CA GLN A 708 -23.70 -3.45 -9.56
C GLN A 708 -23.66 -3.15 -11.07
N TYR A 709 -23.10 -4.07 -11.88
CA TYR A 709 -23.03 -3.92 -13.34
C TYR A 709 -24.23 -4.51 -14.06
N ARG A 710 -25.17 -5.15 -13.36
CA ARG A 710 -26.36 -5.77 -13.96
C ARG A 710 -27.14 -4.79 -14.86
N PRO A 711 -27.43 -3.53 -14.44
CA PRO A 711 -28.16 -2.60 -15.31
C PRO A 711 -27.44 -2.32 -16.63
N LEU A 712 -26.11 -2.33 -16.63
CA LEU A 712 -25.31 -2.13 -17.84
C LEU A 712 -25.45 -3.32 -18.81
N TRP A 713 -25.49 -4.55 -18.29
CA TRP A 713 -25.69 -5.75 -19.09
C TRP A 713 -27.10 -5.81 -19.68
N GLU A 714 -28.11 -5.50 -18.87
CA GLU A 714 -29.50 -5.40 -19.31
C GLU A 714 -29.64 -4.35 -20.43
N ALA A 715 -29.06 -3.17 -20.26
CA ALA A 715 -29.08 -2.12 -21.27
C ALA A 715 -28.34 -2.48 -22.57
N ALA A 716 -27.24 -3.22 -22.49
CA ALA A 716 -26.54 -3.72 -23.66
C ALA A 716 -27.39 -4.73 -24.45
N VAL A 717 -28.09 -5.62 -23.75
CA VAL A 717 -29.04 -6.58 -24.37
C VAL A 717 -30.23 -5.84 -24.98
N ASP A 718 -30.82 -4.88 -24.27
CA ASP A 718 -31.94 -4.07 -24.76
C ASP A 718 -31.56 -3.25 -25.99
N ALA A 719 -30.35 -2.68 -26.01
CA ALA A 719 -29.78 -2.00 -27.17
C ALA A 719 -29.38 -2.96 -28.29
N ASN A 720 -29.31 -4.25 -28.00
CA ASN A 720 -28.87 -5.30 -28.92
C ASN A 720 -27.44 -5.06 -29.46
N LEU A 721 -26.57 -4.56 -28.58
CA LEU A 721 -25.19 -4.20 -28.85
C LEU A 721 -24.24 -5.09 -28.03
N PRO A 722 -23.24 -5.76 -28.65
CA PRO A 722 -22.16 -6.40 -27.91
C PRO A 722 -21.36 -5.37 -27.09
N VAL A 723 -20.75 -5.82 -26.00
CA VAL A 723 -19.89 -5.00 -25.15
C VAL A 723 -18.42 -5.35 -25.37
N ALA A 724 -17.67 -4.42 -25.96
CA ALA A 724 -16.24 -4.49 -26.10
C ALA A 724 -15.50 -3.96 -24.88
N VAL A 725 -14.67 -4.80 -24.28
CA VAL A 725 -13.75 -4.44 -23.22
C VAL A 725 -12.39 -4.15 -23.83
N HIS A 726 -11.91 -2.92 -23.65
CA HIS A 726 -10.66 -2.44 -24.24
C HIS A 726 -9.67 -1.98 -23.17
N LEU A 727 -8.39 -2.23 -23.37
CA LEU A 727 -7.29 -1.80 -22.52
C LEU A 727 -7.18 -0.27 -22.56
N GLU A 728 -7.29 0.36 -21.40
CA GLU A 728 -7.06 1.79 -21.24
C GLU A 728 -6.27 2.06 -19.96
N SER A 729 -5.22 2.88 -20.04
CA SER A 729 -4.40 3.22 -18.88
C SER A 729 -5.18 4.16 -17.94
N GLY A 730 -5.85 3.61 -16.92
CA GLY A 730 -6.58 4.38 -15.92
C GLY A 730 -5.73 5.42 -15.17
N ASN A 731 -6.35 6.51 -14.74
CA ASN A 731 -5.69 7.59 -13.99
C ASN A 731 -5.92 7.45 -12.49
N GLY A 732 -4.85 7.16 -11.75
CA GLY A 732 -4.80 7.28 -10.28
C GLY A 732 -5.55 6.21 -9.47
N ILE A 733 -6.64 5.66 -9.99
CA ILE A 733 -7.49 4.67 -9.29
C ILE A 733 -7.40 3.26 -9.86
N MET A 734 -6.67 3.03 -10.96
CA MET A 734 -6.55 1.70 -11.56
C MET A 734 -5.88 0.69 -10.62
N HIS A 735 -6.44 -0.52 -10.57
CA HIS A 735 -5.78 -1.64 -9.93
C HIS A 735 -4.57 -2.11 -10.75
N PRO A 736 -3.55 -2.68 -10.10
CA PRO A 736 -2.46 -3.31 -10.83
C PRO A 736 -2.99 -4.45 -11.71
N PRO A 737 -2.47 -4.63 -12.94
CA PRO A 737 -2.92 -5.67 -13.87
C PRO A 737 -2.52 -7.09 -13.42
N THR A 738 -1.85 -7.22 -12.27
CA THR A 738 -1.51 -8.52 -11.68
C THR A 738 -1.93 -8.53 -10.21
N PRO A 739 -2.30 -9.70 -9.66
CA PRO A 739 -2.59 -9.85 -8.23
C PRO A 739 -1.42 -9.48 -7.30
N SER A 740 -0.20 -9.37 -7.84
CA SER A 740 1.03 -9.09 -7.09
C SER A 740 1.55 -7.66 -7.24
N GLY A 741 0.81 -6.78 -7.92
CA GLY A 741 1.17 -5.38 -8.12
C GLY A 741 1.54 -5.04 -9.56
N VAL A 742 2.12 -3.86 -9.76
CA VAL A 742 2.36 -3.29 -11.10
C VAL A 742 3.65 -3.85 -11.71
N PRO A 743 3.61 -4.41 -12.92
CA PRO A 743 4.78 -4.82 -13.69
C PRO A 743 5.79 -3.68 -13.89
N ARG A 744 7.09 -3.99 -13.91
CA ARG A 744 8.17 -2.97 -14.00
C ARG A 744 8.64 -2.67 -15.42
N THR A 745 8.37 -3.56 -16.36
CA THR A 745 8.81 -3.48 -17.76
C THR A 745 7.61 -3.69 -18.66
N PHE A 746 7.67 -3.12 -19.85
CA PHE A 746 6.64 -3.28 -20.87
C PHE A 746 6.33 -4.75 -21.17
N ALA A 747 7.37 -5.56 -21.41
CA ALA A 747 7.21 -6.99 -21.65
C ALA A 747 6.44 -7.70 -20.52
N HIS A 748 6.76 -7.41 -19.25
CA HIS A 748 5.99 -7.97 -18.14
C HIS A 748 4.55 -7.43 -18.11
N HIS A 749 4.33 -6.15 -18.42
CA HIS A 749 2.99 -5.57 -18.43
C HIS A 749 2.08 -6.28 -19.43
N LEU A 750 2.51 -6.37 -20.68
CA LEU A 750 1.74 -7.03 -21.73
C LEU A 750 1.60 -8.54 -21.49
N SER A 751 2.64 -9.24 -21.02
CA SER A 751 2.51 -10.68 -20.76
C SER A 751 1.51 -11.04 -19.67
N PHE A 752 1.19 -10.13 -18.75
CA PHE A 752 0.22 -10.38 -17.68
C PHE A 752 -1.14 -9.71 -17.90
N GLN A 753 -1.24 -8.77 -18.82
CA GLN A 753 -2.49 -8.06 -19.13
C GLN A 753 -3.63 -9.02 -19.53
N PRO A 754 -3.41 -10.11 -20.29
CA PRO A 754 -4.41 -11.14 -20.57
C PRO A 754 -5.05 -11.79 -19.32
N LEU A 755 -4.35 -11.80 -18.18
CA LEU A 755 -4.91 -12.34 -16.94
C LEU A 755 -6.10 -11.53 -16.44
N SER A 756 -6.10 -10.20 -16.64
CA SER A 756 -7.23 -9.35 -16.26
C SER A 756 -8.50 -9.74 -17.02
N PHE A 757 -8.38 -10.01 -18.32
CA PHE A 757 -9.49 -10.47 -19.17
C PHE A 757 -10.13 -11.73 -18.60
N ILE A 758 -9.28 -12.73 -18.36
CA ILE A 758 -9.72 -14.03 -17.84
C ILE A 758 -10.37 -13.88 -16.46
N TYR A 759 -9.85 -13.01 -15.58
CA TYR A 759 -10.48 -12.75 -14.29
C TYR A 759 -11.89 -12.14 -14.41
N HIS A 760 -12.08 -11.17 -15.31
CA HIS A 760 -13.40 -10.59 -15.55
C HIS A 760 -14.35 -11.63 -16.14
N LEU A 761 -13.94 -12.32 -17.22
CA LEU A 761 -14.75 -13.34 -17.88
C LEU A 761 -15.18 -14.43 -16.90
N PHE A 762 -14.26 -14.94 -16.10
CA PHE A 762 -14.55 -16.05 -15.19
C PHE A 762 -15.42 -15.62 -14.04
N ASN A 763 -15.23 -14.39 -13.55
CA ASN A 763 -16.14 -13.84 -12.58
C ASN A 763 -17.55 -13.68 -13.17
N MET A 764 -17.71 -13.24 -14.42
CA MET A 764 -19.02 -13.15 -15.08
C MET A 764 -19.71 -14.51 -15.21
N ILE A 765 -18.96 -15.57 -15.56
CA ILE A 765 -19.48 -16.94 -15.65
C ILE A 765 -19.95 -17.43 -14.27
N VAL A 766 -19.10 -17.32 -13.25
CA VAL A 766 -19.39 -17.83 -11.89
C VAL A 766 -20.53 -17.04 -11.21
N GLU A 767 -20.64 -15.75 -11.48
CA GLU A 767 -21.73 -14.89 -10.97
C GLU A 767 -23.02 -15.01 -11.81
N GLY A 768 -23.05 -15.87 -12.83
CA GLY A 768 -24.24 -16.16 -13.65
C GLY A 768 -24.68 -15.02 -14.54
N VAL A 769 -23.78 -14.14 -14.97
CA VAL A 769 -24.14 -13.01 -15.84
C VAL A 769 -24.72 -13.48 -17.17
N PHE A 770 -24.10 -14.49 -17.79
CA PHE A 770 -24.55 -15.07 -19.06
C PHE A 770 -25.81 -15.92 -18.90
N GLU A 771 -25.98 -16.58 -17.75
CA GLU A 771 -27.24 -17.28 -17.45
C GLU A 771 -28.40 -16.30 -17.30
N ALA A 772 -28.17 -15.15 -16.64
CA ALA A 772 -29.17 -14.11 -16.49
C ALA A 772 -29.44 -13.34 -17.79
N ASN A 773 -28.47 -13.27 -18.70
CA ASN A 773 -28.55 -12.54 -19.96
C ASN A 773 -28.08 -13.42 -21.14
N PRO A 774 -28.93 -14.32 -21.66
CA PRO A 774 -28.56 -15.28 -22.70
C PRO A 774 -28.12 -14.64 -24.03
N ASP A 775 -28.54 -13.41 -24.29
CA ASP A 775 -28.20 -12.69 -25.52
C ASP A 775 -27.01 -11.72 -25.37
N LEU A 776 -26.43 -11.62 -24.16
CA LEU A 776 -25.29 -10.75 -23.89
C LEU A 776 -24.03 -11.25 -24.59
N LYS A 777 -23.36 -10.37 -25.35
CA LYS A 777 -22.11 -10.68 -26.05
C LYS A 777 -21.00 -9.77 -25.54
N ILE A 778 -19.85 -10.36 -25.21
CA ILE A 778 -18.65 -9.67 -24.72
C ILE A 778 -17.52 -9.87 -25.72
N VAL A 779 -16.90 -8.76 -26.13
CA VAL A 779 -15.74 -8.72 -27.01
C VAL A 779 -14.53 -8.28 -26.21
N TRP A 780 -13.43 -9.03 -26.27
CA TRP A 780 -12.17 -8.67 -25.65
C TRP A 780 -11.22 -8.09 -26.70
N ALA A 781 -11.01 -6.77 -26.68
CA ALA A 781 -10.49 -6.03 -27.82
C ALA A 781 -8.95 -6.05 -28.00
N ASP A 782 -8.20 -6.49 -26.99
CA ASP A 782 -6.72 -6.47 -26.99
C ASP A 782 -6.12 -7.87 -26.84
N GLY A 783 -6.76 -8.87 -27.44
CA GLY A 783 -6.30 -10.25 -27.44
C GLY A 783 -6.70 -11.08 -26.22
N ALA A 784 -5.80 -11.93 -25.74
CA ALA A 784 -5.96 -12.89 -24.63
C ALA A 784 -6.69 -14.20 -24.96
N ALA A 785 -7.03 -14.43 -26.23
CA ALA A 785 -7.66 -15.69 -26.65
C ALA A 785 -6.76 -16.91 -26.34
N ASP A 786 -5.45 -16.71 -26.33
CA ASP A 786 -4.45 -17.71 -26.02
C ASP A 786 -4.52 -18.26 -24.60
N MET A 787 -4.89 -17.41 -23.65
CA MET A 787 -5.09 -17.80 -22.26
C MET A 787 -6.40 -18.57 -22.05
N LEU A 788 -7.36 -18.51 -22.98
CA LEU A 788 -8.66 -19.14 -22.77
C LEU A 788 -8.57 -20.66 -22.55
N THR A 789 -7.70 -21.39 -23.27
CA THR A 789 -7.59 -22.86 -23.18
C THR A 789 -7.18 -23.37 -21.78
N PRO A 790 -6.00 -23.00 -21.24
CA PRO A 790 -5.58 -23.53 -19.94
C PRO A 790 -6.53 -23.12 -18.80
N PHE A 791 -7.17 -21.97 -18.93
CA PHE A 791 -8.03 -21.44 -17.89
C PHE A 791 -9.45 -22.02 -17.95
N SER A 792 -10.03 -22.27 -19.14
CA SER A 792 -11.35 -22.91 -19.26
C SER A 792 -11.33 -24.33 -18.71
N TRP A 793 -10.29 -25.11 -19.03
CA TRP A 793 -10.07 -26.43 -18.44
C TRP A 793 -9.94 -26.39 -16.92
N ARG A 794 -9.31 -25.34 -16.39
CA ARG A 794 -9.17 -25.14 -14.95
C ARG A 794 -10.50 -24.87 -14.27
N LEU A 795 -11.39 -24.09 -14.89
CA LEU A 795 -12.75 -23.89 -14.40
C LEU A 795 -13.56 -25.20 -14.46
N ASP A 796 -13.53 -25.88 -15.60
CA ASP A 796 -14.28 -27.13 -15.82
C ASP A 796 -13.82 -28.28 -14.91
N THR A 797 -12.60 -28.22 -14.38
CA THR A 797 -12.09 -29.19 -13.38
C THR A 797 -12.98 -29.24 -12.14
N PHE A 798 -13.61 -28.12 -11.77
CA PHE A 798 -14.55 -28.05 -10.64
C PHE A 798 -15.97 -28.49 -11.02
N GLY A 799 -16.18 -28.90 -12.28
CA GLY A 799 -17.45 -29.36 -12.82
C GLY A 799 -18.46 -28.23 -13.00
N ARG A 800 -19.74 -28.59 -12.93
CA ARG A 800 -20.82 -27.61 -12.74
C ARG A 800 -20.49 -26.84 -11.46
N PRO A 801 -20.44 -25.51 -11.47
CA PRO A 801 -20.15 -24.71 -10.30
C PRO A 801 -20.97 -25.25 -9.12
N HIS A 802 -20.32 -25.52 -7.98
CA HIS A 802 -20.93 -26.03 -6.75
C HIS A 802 -22.34 -25.48 -6.60
N LEU A 803 -23.39 -26.23 -7.00
CA LEU A 803 -24.75 -25.70 -7.11
C LEU A 803 -25.27 -25.24 -5.75
N GLU A 804 -24.67 -25.77 -4.68
CA GLU A 804 -24.83 -25.33 -3.30
C GLU A 804 -24.33 -23.89 -3.02
N GLN A 805 -23.40 -23.36 -3.83
CA GLN A 805 -22.79 -22.03 -3.70
C GLN A 805 -23.19 -21.06 -4.82
N THR A 806 -23.31 -21.55 -6.06
CA THR A 806 -23.63 -20.74 -7.24
C THR A 806 -24.78 -21.38 -8.04
N PRO A 807 -25.98 -21.52 -7.45
CA PRO A 807 -27.12 -22.16 -8.10
C PRO A 807 -27.61 -21.42 -9.36
N TRP A 808 -27.21 -20.16 -9.54
CA TRP A 808 -27.54 -19.31 -10.69
C TRP A 808 -26.64 -19.51 -11.91
N ALA A 809 -25.64 -20.41 -11.85
CA ALA A 809 -24.79 -20.75 -12.99
C ALA A 809 -24.72 -22.29 -13.16
N PRO A 810 -25.81 -22.94 -13.62
CA PRO A 810 -25.94 -24.39 -13.52
C PRO A 810 -25.22 -25.22 -14.59
N ARG A 811 -24.73 -24.59 -15.67
CA ARG A 811 -24.08 -25.27 -16.81
C ARG A 811 -22.58 -25.47 -16.55
N MET A 812 -21.88 -26.21 -17.42
CA MET A 812 -20.42 -26.23 -17.34
C MET A 812 -19.88 -24.83 -17.66
N PRO A 813 -18.82 -24.35 -16.99
CA PRO A 813 -18.28 -23.02 -17.26
C PRO A 813 -17.92 -22.77 -18.73
N SER A 814 -17.35 -23.76 -19.42
CA SER A 814 -17.06 -23.69 -20.85
C SER A 814 -18.29 -23.60 -21.75
N ASP A 815 -19.46 -24.09 -21.31
CA ASP A 815 -20.72 -24.02 -22.09
C ASP A 815 -21.22 -22.58 -22.25
N TYR A 816 -20.71 -21.64 -21.43
CA TYR A 816 -21.04 -20.21 -21.51
C TYR A 816 -20.14 -19.43 -22.48
N LEU A 817 -19.14 -20.05 -23.10
CA LEU A 817 -18.22 -19.34 -24.00
C LEU A 817 -18.82 -19.12 -25.38
N GLU A 818 -19.41 -20.17 -25.95
CA GLU A 818 -20.03 -20.13 -27.27
C GLU A 818 -21.18 -19.11 -27.28
N ASN A 819 -21.27 -18.32 -28.35
CA ASN A 819 -22.27 -17.26 -28.57
C ASN A 819 -22.20 -16.04 -27.63
N HIS A 820 -21.41 -16.09 -26.56
CA HIS A 820 -21.25 -14.98 -25.61
C HIS A 820 -19.89 -14.29 -25.71
N VAL A 821 -18.82 -15.00 -26.05
CA VAL A 821 -17.44 -14.48 -25.89
C VAL A 821 -16.73 -14.41 -27.24
N TYR A 822 -16.17 -13.25 -27.51
CA TYR A 822 -15.38 -12.97 -28.70
C TYR A 822 -14.07 -12.27 -28.33
N PHE A 823 -13.05 -12.41 -29.17
CA PHE A 823 -11.73 -11.83 -29.00
C PHE A 823 -11.29 -11.15 -30.28
N ILE A 824 -10.62 -10.00 -30.16
CA ILE A 824 -9.93 -9.38 -31.28
C ILE A 824 -8.48 -9.84 -31.22
N GLN A 825 -8.01 -10.47 -32.30
CA GLN A 825 -6.68 -11.04 -32.39
C GLN A 825 -5.63 -9.95 -32.51
N GLY A 826 -4.75 -9.87 -31.52
CA GLY A 826 -3.60 -8.97 -31.52
C GLY A 826 -2.32 -9.62 -32.05
N ALA A 827 -1.34 -8.82 -32.45
CA ALA A 827 -0.04 -9.31 -32.97
C ALA A 827 0.74 -10.18 -31.98
N LEU A 828 0.36 -10.19 -30.70
CA LEU A 828 1.00 -10.96 -29.63
C LEU A 828 0.20 -12.21 -29.22
N ASP A 829 -0.95 -12.47 -29.84
CA ASP A 829 -1.79 -13.61 -29.49
C ASP A 829 -1.36 -14.91 -30.15
N GLY A 830 -1.42 -15.98 -29.36
CA GLY A 830 -1.26 -17.34 -29.83
C GLY A 830 0.19 -17.72 -30.12
N PRO A 831 0.41 -18.94 -30.63
CA PRO A 831 1.75 -19.48 -30.77
C PRO A 831 2.56 -18.89 -31.96
N GLY A 832 2.02 -17.89 -32.66
CA GLY A 832 2.59 -17.38 -33.91
C GLY A 832 2.49 -18.38 -35.07
N ASP A 833 3.35 -18.23 -36.08
CA ASP A 833 3.40 -19.13 -37.23
C ASP A 833 4.16 -20.42 -36.88
N VAL A 834 3.41 -21.41 -36.36
CA VAL A 834 3.92 -22.73 -35.97
C VAL A 834 3.07 -23.85 -36.58
N GLU A 835 3.64 -25.05 -36.66
CA GLU A 835 3.00 -26.23 -37.27
C GLU A 835 1.64 -26.58 -36.64
N PHE A 836 1.45 -26.33 -35.35
CA PHE A 836 0.22 -26.65 -34.61
C PHE A 836 -0.75 -25.47 -34.45
N ALA A 837 -0.55 -24.33 -35.13
CA ALA A 837 -1.37 -23.13 -34.90
C ALA A 837 -2.85 -23.33 -35.28
N SER A 838 -3.15 -24.16 -36.30
CA SER A 838 -4.52 -24.53 -36.67
C SER A 838 -5.19 -25.43 -35.61
N GLU A 839 -4.46 -26.43 -35.09
CA GLU A 839 -4.96 -27.31 -34.03
C GLU A 839 -5.25 -26.51 -32.75
N TRP A 840 -4.35 -25.59 -32.40
CA TRP A 840 -4.51 -24.71 -31.25
C TRP A 840 -5.78 -23.87 -31.31
N LEU A 841 -6.13 -23.37 -32.50
CA LEU A 841 -7.36 -22.59 -32.70
C LEU A 841 -8.62 -23.46 -32.52
N THR A 842 -8.52 -24.73 -32.89
CA THR A 842 -9.62 -25.71 -32.78
C THR A 842 -9.82 -26.20 -31.34
N MET A 843 -8.77 -26.23 -30.50
CA MET A 843 -8.80 -26.85 -29.15
C MET A 843 -9.93 -26.39 -28.24
N THR A 844 -10.42 -25.15 -28.39
CA THR A 844 -11.57 -24.64 -27.61
C THR A 844 -12.61 -23.93 -28.48
N GLY A 845 -12.73 -24.31 -29.77
CA GLY A 845 -13.65 -23.66 -30.70
C GLY A 845 -13.36 -22.17 -30.90
N LYS A 846 -12.10 -21.75 -30.74
CA LYS A 846 -11.70 -20.34 -30.78
C LYS A 846 -11.85 -19.72 -32.15
N GLU A 847 -11.81 -20.53 -33.20
CA GLU A 847 -12.03 -20.11 -34.58
C GLU A 847 -13.37 -19.39 -34.81
N ASP A 848 -14.38 -19.64 -33.97
CA ASP A 848 -15.68 -18.97 -34.02
C ASP A 848 -15.78 -17.76 -33.06
N MET A 849 -14.74 -17.53 -32.26
CA MET A 849 -14.66 -16.45 -31.26
C MET A 849 -13.66 -15.36 -31.64
N LEU A 850 -12.67 -15.64 -32.51
CA LEU A 850 -11.67 -14.66 -32.92
C LEU A 850 -12.15 -13.80 -34.09
N MET A 851 -11.80 -12.50 -34.02
CA MET A 851 -11.96 -11.50 -35.07
C MET A 851 -10.61 -10.83 -35.32
N PHE A 852 -10.31 -10.47 -36.55
CA PHE A 852 -9.11 -9.70 -36.88
C PHE A 852 -9.23 -8.26 -36.39
N GLY A 853 -8.15 -7.69 -35.87
CA GLY A 853 -8.04 -6.26 -35.59
C GLY A 853 -6.60 -5.78 -35.76
N SER A 854 -6.42 -4.62 -36.39
CA SER A 854 -5.09 -4.07 -36.66
C SER A 854 -4.50 -3.36 -35.45
N SER A 855 -5.34 -2.83 -34.55
CA SER A 855 -4.96 -1.87 -33.50
C SER A 855 -4.28 -0.62 -34.06
N TYR A 856 -4.62 -0.20 -35.28
CA TYR A 856 -4.12 1.05 -35.86
C TYR A 856 -4.46 2.24 -34.96
N PRO A 857 -3.54 3.20 -34.67
CA PRO A 857 -2.20 3.38 -35.25
C PRO A 857 -1.06 2.84 -34.36
N SER A 858 -1.33 1.90 -33.45
CA SER A 858 -0.32 1.35 -32.53
C SER A 858 0.94 0.89 -33.28
N TRP A 859 2.10 1.08 -32.67
CA TRP A 859 3.36 0.53 -33.19
C TRP A 859 3.34 -1.01 -33.30
N GLN A 860 2.46 -1.68 -32.54
CA GLN A 860 2.25 -3.13 -32.60
C GLN A 860 1.25 -3.56 -33.67
N ILE A 861 1.05 -2.73 -34.70
CA ILE A 861 0.05 -2.96 -35.74
C ILE A 861 0.07 -4.40 -36.28
N ASN A 862 -1.10 -5.02 -36.26
CA ASN A 862 -1.34 -6.36 -36.77
C ASN A 862 -1.76 -6.30 -38.25
N ASP A 863 -1.44 -7.35 -39.00
CA ASP A 863 -1.69 -7.40 -40.44
C ASP A 863 -2.12 -8.82 -40.85
N PRO A 864 -3.06 -9.00 -41.79
CA PRO A 864 -3.47 -10.33 -42.27
C PRO A 864 -2.31 -11.21 -42.73
N SER A 865 -1.24 -10.62 -43.26
CA SER A 865 -0.03 -11.34 -43.70
C SER A 865 0.79 -11.93 -42.55
N LYS A 866 0.57 -11.48 -41.31
CA LYS A 866 1.22 -12.00 -40.10
C LYS A 866 0.45 -13.14 -39.43
N LEU A 867 -0.75 -13.46 -39.92
CA LEU A 867 -1.52 -14.59 -39.40
C LEU A 867 -0.82 -15.92 -39.71
N PRO A 868 -0.99 -16.94 -38.85
CA PRO A 868 -0.30 -18.23 -39.03
C PRO A 868 -0.59 -18.85 -40.39
N SER A 869 0.46 -19.27 -41.08
CA SER A 869 0.39 -19.83 -42.44
C SER A 869 -0.25 -21.23 -42.47
N THR A 870 -0.35 -21.88 -41.32
CA THR A 870 -0.95 -23.20 -41.13
C THR A 870 -2.46 -23.17 -40.91
N TRP A 871 -3.08 -21.99 -40.70
CA TRP A 871 -4.53 -21.88 -40.60
C TRP A 871 -5.21 -22.28 -41.91
N THR A 872 -6.34 -22.98 -41.80
CA THR A 872 -7.11 -23.39 -42.97
C THR A 872 -7.76 -22.17 -43.63
N SER A 873 -8.13 -22.28 -44.90
CA SER A 873 -8.87 -21.22 -45.60
C SER A 873 -10.19 -20.86 -44.88
N GLU A 874 -10.84 -21.85 -44.27
CA GLU A 874 -12.04 -21.64 -43.47
C GLU A 874 -11.77 -20.81 -42.21
N GLN A 875 -10.73 -21.16 -41.44
CA GLN A 875 -10.30 -20.43 -40.25
C GLN A 875 -9.93 -18.99 -40.58
N LEU A 876 -9.16 -18.77 -41.66
CA LEU A 876 -8.79 -17.43 -42.13
C LEU A 876 -10.02 -16.59 -42.48
N GLN A 877 -10.98 -17.16 -43.23
CA GLN A 877 -12.21 -16.45 -43.59
C GLN A 877 -13.08 -16.12 -42.35
N LYS A 878 -13.13 -17.02 -41.36
CA LYS A 878 -13.81 -16.75 -40.09
C LYS A 878 -13.20 -15.55 -39.38
N VAL A 879 -11.89 -15.61 -39.11
CA VAL A 879 -11.16 -14.58 -38.36
C VAL A 879 -11.10 -13.25 -39.09
N LEU A 880 -10.81 -13.24 -40.40
CA LEU A 880 -10.63 -11.99 -41.16
C LEU A 880 -11.91 -11.19 -41.32
N GLY A 881 -13.08 -11.81 -41.35
CA GLY A 881 -14.30 -11.06 -41.62
C GLY A 881 -15.61 -11.71 -41.22
N ARG A 882 -15.81 -13.03 -41.39
CA ARG A 882 -17.14 -13.62 -41.18
C ARG A 882 -17.61 -13.51 -39.73
N THR A 883 -16.74 -13.73 -38.75
CA THR A 883 -17.11 -13.64 -37.33
C THR A 883 -17.55 -12.22 -36.98
N ALA A 884 -16.76 -11.22 -37.37
CA ALA A 884 -17.08 -9.81 -37.14
C ALA A 884 -18.33 -9.36 -37.91
N ALA A 885 -18.48 -9.78 -39.17
CA ALA A 885 -19.64 -9.46 -39.99
C ALA A 885 -20.93 -10.05 -39.42
N SER A 886 -20.88 -11.28 -38.88
CA SER A 886 -22.00 -11.90 -38.19
C SER A 886 -22.33 -11.17 -36.87
N LEU A 887 -21.32 -10.90 -36.05
CA LEU A 887 -21.48 -10.23 -34.75
C LEU A 887 -22.07 -8.83 -34.89
N TYR A 888 -21.52 -8.02 -35.80
CA TYR A 888 -21.88 -6.61 -36.01
C TYR A 888 -22.90 -6.40 -37.15
N ARG A 889 -23.44 -7.48 -37.74
CA ARG A 889 -24.45 -7.45 -38.81
C ARG A 889 -24.04 -6.63 -40.02
N LEU A 890 -22.80 -6.80 -40.46
CA LEU A 890 -22.27 -6.07 -41.61
C LEU A 890 -22.81 -6.66 -42.92
N PRO A 891 -23.03 -5.83 -43.95
CA PRO A 891 -23.47 -6.30 -45.24
C PRO A 891 -22.37 -7.16 -45.87
N THR A 892 -22.71 -8.41 -46.18
CA THR A 892 -21.85 -9.36 -46.91
C THR A 892 -22.45 -9.67 -48.28
N ALA A 893 -21.65 -10.18 -49.22
CA ALA A 893 -22.12 -10.56 -50.56
C ALA A 893 -23.30 -11.58 -50.53
N ALA A 894 -23.45 -12.35 -49.45
CA ALA A 894 -24.57 -13.28 -49.26
C ALA A 894 -25.90 -12.58 -48.87
N THR A 895 -25.83 -11.43 -48.18
CA THR A 895 -27.02 -10.65 -47.74
C THR A 895 -27.64 -9.78 -48.84
N ALA A 896 -27.01 -9.67 -50.01
CA ALA A 896 -27.51 -8.86 -51.14
C ALA A 896 -28.54 -9.60 -52.04
N THR A 897 -28.99 -10.80 -51.66
CA THR A 897 -29.94 -11.62 -52.44
C THR A 897 -31.17 -12.04 -51.65
N VAL A 898 -31.89 -11.06 -51.07
CA VAL A 898 -33.29 -11.23 -50.62
C VAL A 898 -34.13 -10.07 -51.11
#